data_AF-A0A9W8V2T0-F1
#
_entry.id   AF-A0A9W8V2T0-F1
#
_cell.length_a   1.000
_cell.length_b   1.000
_cell.length_c   1.000
_cell.angle_alpha   90.00
_cell.angle_beta   90.00
_cell.angle_gamma   90.00
#
_symmetry.space_group_name_H-M   'P 1'
#
loop_
_entity.id
_entity.type
_entity.pdbx_description
1 polymer ?
#
loop_
_entity_poly.entity_id
_entity_poly.type
_entity_poly.pdbx_seq_one_letter_code
_entity_poly.pdbx_strand_id
1 'polypeptide(L)'
;MKFQAVSLLALLSLSVSAQQVIGNGNITVAFFADDEEDSCQADNANKTTTGLVLTTSDLPSAYTCFNLSDIFSQSNDTGFMNATWKVYDLDYNLREPNGVHWLLRNQDSFDSKANYSRVWYEQVNQTGEIKAGEDAPWVFYIYAFEDCEQMLAGTDDPYEKWPWFENSCQTEIGAITNTLRDAEPPSNCGTGWDQDKMSHIDYALYESPVGYALFKVVHQQDAVGLKLKETQAAANDLAKFGKMVKLANFSPFRGHVEALENINLVSEGIVSDYLKSVLELNLPQTSGKKTKVVLGVSEKNLAGAIKAVFPGIECETADTSDIVGDVIRGIRLHADKLLGGLKSGDVEKAGLGMGHAYSRAKVKFSVTRNDNHIIQASATIDFQDKGVNQFFMRVREWYGWHFPELIKIVSDNLTYAKLVLAIGDKKSLNDDKLHDIAALLGEDGEKAQAIIDAAKVSMGLDISPADLEIVHGFAEAVVKQAENRKSTALYLEKKMSNVAPNLQTLIGTPVAARLISHAGSLTNLSKYPASTLQILGAEKALFRALKSKSNTPKYGLIYHSSFIGKAGVRNKGRISRYLANKCSMASRIDNFSEEPSTRFGEALKQQVEDRLEFYATGKKPAKNSDVMKSVMDLIDDGDDVDEDEEMADVPEPESAKKSKKEKKEKKDKKEKKEKKRKRDEEEAPASKEVDGEKKKKKKKRKSEVADDE
;
A
#
# COMPACT_ATOMS: atom_id res chain seq x y z
N MET A 1 38.30 23.84 25.10
CA MET A 1 38.78 24.53 26.33
C MET A 1 37.60 25.20 27.02
N LYS A 2 37.77 25.75 28.24
CA LYS A 2 37.00 26.96 28.59
C LYS A 2 37.63 28.10 27.78
N PHE A 3 36.86 28.78 26.94
CA PHE A 3 37.32 30.07 26.40
C PHE A 3 37.36 31.04 27.58
N GLN A 4 38.52 31.65 27.80
CA GLN A 4 38.78 32.53 28.94
C GLN A 4 39.56 33.73 28.39
N ALA A 5 38.91 34.89 28.39
CA ALA A 5 39.25 36.08 27.61
C ALA A 5 39.21 35.84 26.08
N VAL A 6 38.12 36.29 25.44
CA VAL A 6 37.97 36.47 23.99
C VAL A 6 37.15 37.72 23.75
N SER A 7 37.66 38.63 22.92
CA SER A 7 36.94 39.29 21.83
C SER A 7 37.83 40.37 21.21
N LEU A 8 38.53 40.02 20.13
CA LEU A 8 39.10 41.00 19.21
C LEU A 8 38.27 41.03 17.93
N LEU A 9 38.07 42.24 17.41
CA LEU A 9 37.20 42.53 16.28
C LEU A 9 38.05 43.00 15.10
N ALA A 10 37.82 42.47 13.91
CA ALA A 10 38.53 42.91 12.72
C ALA A 10 37.61 43.14 11.52
N LEU A 11 37.78 44.30 10.88
CA LEU A 11 36.98 44.75 9.73
C LEU A 11 37.84 44.73 8.46
N LEU A 12 37.32 44.11 7.39
CA LEU A 12 38.08 43.85 6.14
C LEU A 12 37.21 44.11 4.90
N SER A 13 37.74 44.89 3.95
CA SER A 13 37.19 45.10 2.60
C SER A 13 37.87 44.15 1.60
N LEU A 14 37.10 43.31 0.90
CA LEU A 14 37.66 42.23 0.07
C LEU A 14 38.31 42.69 -1.25
N SER A 15 38.08 43.93 -1.71
CA SER A 15 38.79 44.47 -2.88
C SER A 15 38.82 46.00 -2.92
N VAL A 16 39.91 46.56 -3.46
CA VAL A 16 40.09 48.02 -3.68
C VAL A 16 39.00 48.59 -4.62
N SER A 17 38.47 47.77 -5.53
CA SER A 17 37.42 48.17 -6.47
C SER A 17 36.02 48.27 -5.83
N ALA A 18 35.75 47.60 -4.70
CA ALA A 18 34.43 47.63 -4.06
C ALA A 18 34.04 49.03 -3.57
N GLN A 19 35.00 49.82 -3.07
CA GLN A 19 34.76 51.21 -2.61
C GLN A 19 34.18 52.12 -3.72
N GLN A 20 34.37 51.82 -5.01
CA GLN A 20 33.90 52.69 -6.09
C GLN A 20 32.38 52.59 -6.34
N VAL A 21 31.70 51.64 -5.67
CA VAL A 21 30.24 51.40 -5.75
C VAL A 21 29.53 51.79 -4.44
N ILE A 22 30.29 52.09 -3.38
CA ILE A 22 29.78 52.22 -2.00
C ILE A 22 30.01 53.64 -1.48
N GLY A 23 28.92 54.36 -1.20
CA GLY A 23 28.95 55.74 -0.68
C GLY A 23 29.23 55.84 0.83
N ASN A 24 28.85 56.98 1.41
CA ASN A 24 29.04 57.29 2.82
C ASN A 24 28.10 56.44 3.71
N GLY A 25 28.54 55.24 4.06
CA GLY A 25 27.93 54.37 5.07
C GLY A 25 28.75 54.29 6.35
N ASN A 26 28.12 53.77 7.40
CA ASN A 26 28.76 53.46 8.68
C ASN A 26 28.52 52.01 9.09
N ILE A 27 29.41 51.47 9.92
CA ILE A 27 29.24 50.16 10.55
C ILE A 27 29.00 50.39 12.03
N THR A 28 28.00 49.72 12.59
CA THR A 28 27.75 49.67 14.03
C THR A 28 27.81 48.22 14.51
N VAL A 29 28.57 47.98 15.57
CA VAL A 29 28.69 46.69 16.24
C VAL A 29 28.34 46.88 17.71
N ALA A 30 27.47 46.01 18.24
CA ALA A 30 27.13 45.99 19.66
C ALA A 30 27.50 44.64 20.28
N PHE A 31 28.15 44.69 21.44
CA PHE A 31 28.57 43.54 22.23
C PHE A 31 27.69 43.42 23.47
N PHE A 32 27.20 42.21 23.73
CA PHE A 32 26.37 41.89 24.90
C PHE A 32 27.03 40.78 25.72
N ALA A 33 26.91 40.87 27.05
CA ALA A 33 27.39 39.84 27.97
C ALA A 33 26.47 38.61 27.95
N ASP A 34 27.02 37.44 28.30
CA ASP A 34 26.30 36.16 28.25
C ASP A 34 24.98 36.12 29.05
N ASP A 35 24.86 36.94 30.10
CA ASP A 35 23.72 37.03 31.03
C ASP A 35 22.58 37.96 30.59
N GLU A 36 22.78 38.80 29.55
CA GLU A 36 21.67 39.49 28.89
C GLU A 36 20.99 38.55 27.85
N GLU A 37 20.10 37.67 28.32
CA GLU A 37 19.54 36.62 27.45
C GLU A 37 18.68 37.14 26.28
N ASP A 38 17.88 38.19 26.50
CA ASP A 38 16.88 38.71 25.54
C ASP A 38 17.39 39.84 24.61
N SER A 39 18.51 40.50 24.90
CA SER A 39 18.89 41.76 24.24
C SER A 39 19.30 41.60 22.77
N CYS A 40 19.76 40.41 22.37
CA CYS A 40 20.36 40.13 21.06
C CYS A 40 19.40 39.55 20.00
N GLN A 41 18.09 39.46 20.25
CA GLN A 41 17.14 39.00 19.21
C GLN A 41 16.82 40.11 18.20
N ALA A 42 16.69 39.78 16.91
CA ALA A 42 16.56 40.77 15.83
C ALA A 42 15.21 41.52 15.87
N ASP A 43 15.20 42.76 16.38
CA ASP A 43 14.14 43.74 16.10
C ASP A 43 14.49 45.15 16.65
N ASN A 44 14.63 46.15 15.77
CA ASN A 44 14.65 47.60 16.03
C ASN A 44 15.78 48.23 16.90
N ALA A 45 16.12 49.48 16.56
CA ALA A 45 17.33 50.22 16.98
C ALA A 45 17.48 50.58 18.48
N ASN A 46 16.44 50.35 19.30
CA ASN A 46 16.47 50.63 20.75
C ASN A 46 17.41 49.69 21.54
N LYS A 47 18.00 48.67 20.90
CA LYS A 47 18.91 47.69 21.53
C LYS A 47 20.35 48.20 21.71
N THR A 48 20.71 49.33 21.10
CA THR A 48 22.01 50.01 21.27
C THR A 48 22.18 50.71 22.65
N THR A 49 21.27 50.48 23.60
CA THR A 49 21.18 51.22 24.88
C THR A 49 21.63 50.41 26.11
N THR A 50 21.93 49.11 25.99
CA THR A 50 22.48 48.29 27.09
C THR A 50 23.90 47.76 26.78
N GLY A 51 24.06 47.12 25.62
CA GLY A 51 25.35 46.60 25.16
C GLY A 51 26.38 47.68 24.87
N LEU A 52 27.65 47.27 24.81
CA LEU A 52 28.78 48.12 24.44
C LEU A 52 28.75 48.36 22.93
N VAL A 53 28.74 49.61 22.48
CA VAL A 53 28.57 49.92 21.05
C VAL A 53 29.79 50.62 20.47
N LEU A 54 30.28 50.08 19.36
CA LEU A 54 31.30 50.66 18.48
C LEU A 54 30.65 51.03 17.15
N THR A 55 30.62 52.33 16.82
CA THR A 55 30.19 52.84 15.51
C THR A 55 31.39 53.49 14.81
N THR A 56 31.67 53.10 13.57
CA THR A 56 32.64 53.80 12.71
C THR A 56 31.97 54.99 12.04
N SER A 57 32.67 56.12 11.85
CA SER A 57 32.13 57.21 10.99
C SER A 57 32.37 56.96 9.51
N ASP A 58 33.35 56.10 9.20
CA ASP A 58 33.87 55.82 7.87
C ASP A 58 34.00 54.31 7.64
N LEU A 59 34.11 53.89 6.38
CA LEU A 59 34.26 52.49 5.99
C LEU A 59 35.75 52.12 5.78
N PRO A 60 36.29 51.06 6.43
CA PRO A 60 37.72 50.73 6.39
C PRO A 60 38.31 50.53 4.99
N SER A 61 39.22 51.43 4.60
CA SER A 61 40.00 51.30 3.36
C SER A 61 40.97 50.12 3.35
N ALA A 62 41.26 49.55 4.53
CA ALA A 62 42.19 48.45 4.75
C ALA A 62 41.83 47.68 6.04
N TYR A 63 42.40 46.48 6.22
CA TYR A 63 42.21 45.65 7.41
C TYR A 63 42.54 46.40 8.70
N THR A 64 41.56 46.52 9.61
CA THR A 64 41.69 47.25 10.87
C THR A 64 41.25 46.36 12.04
N CYS A 65 42.18 46.10 12.97
CA CYS A 65 41.99 45.25 14.15
C CYS A 65 41.74 46.12 15.40
N PHE A 66 40.65 45.87 16.11
CA PHE A 66 40.24 46.55 17.33
C PHE A 66 40.26 45.58 18.51
N ASN A 67 40.98 45.92 19.58
CA ASN A 67 40.89 45.18 20.85
C ASN A 67 39.79 45.76 21.74
N LEU A 68 38.82 44.91 22.12
CA LEU A 68 37.69 45.30 22.97
C LEU A 68 38.18 45.85 24.32
N SER A 69 39.19 45.21 24.92
CA SER A 69 39.72 45.63 26.22
C SER A 69 40.40 47.00 26.14
N ASP A 70 41.25 47.20 25.14
CA ASP A 70 42.01 48.46 25.00
C ASP A 70 41.12 49.63 24.55
N ILE A 71 40.07 49.39 23.77
CA ILE A 71 39.21 50.47 23.25
C ILE A 71 38.16 50.92 24.27
N PHE A 72 37.50 50.00 24.99
CA PHE A 72 36.50 50.34 25.99
C PHE A 72 37.09 50.71 27.37
N SER A 73 38.40 50.55 27.59
CA SER A 73 39.09 51.10 28.77
C SER A 73 39.65 52.52 28.59
N GLN A 74 39.46 53.15 27.43
CA GLN A 74 39.92 54.52 27.17
C GLN A 74 38.95 55.57 27.70
N SER A 75 39.46 56.72 28.15
CA SER A 75 38.67 57.83 28.71
C SER A 75 37.96 58.71 27.67
N ASN A 76 37.92 58.29 26.40
CA ASN A 76 37.49 59.11 25.27
C ASN A 76 36.44 58.36 24.46
N ASP A 77 35.28 58.99 24.21
CA ASP A 77 34.23 58.41 23.37
C ASP A 77 34.60 58.33 21.89
N THR A 78 35.59 59.10 21.41
CA THR A 78 36.00 59.13 20.00
C THR A 78 37.50 59.01 19.80
N GLY A 79 37.89 58.43 18.66
CA GLY A 79 39.28 58.28 18.27
C GLY A 79 39.48 57.94 16.80
N PHE A 80 40.71 57.56 16.47
CA PHE A 80 41.12 57.07 15.16
C PHE A 80 42.02 55.86 15.36
N MET A 81 41.83 54.82 14.54
CA MET A 81 42.66 53.62 14.56
C MET A 81 43.31 53.44 13.19
N ASN A 82 44.63 53.38 13.15
CA ASN A 82 45.37 53.06 11.93
C ASN A 82 45.03 51.63 11.48
N ALA A 83 44.86 51.41 10.18
CA ALA A 83 44.72 50.07 9.64
C ALA A 83 46.06 49.31 9.75
N THR A 84 45.96 48.01 10.04
CA THR A 84 47.08 47.07 10.20
C THR A 84 47.88 46.94 8.89
N TRP A 85 47.20 47.06 7.75
CA TRP A 85 47.82 47.04 6.41
C TRP A 85 47.80 48.42 5.76
N LYS A 86 48.79 48.69 4.90
CA LYS A 86 48.91 49.94 4.14
C LYS A 86 48.31 49.75 2.75
N VAL A 87 47.28 50.53 2.43
CA VAL A 87 46.68 50.56 1.09
C VAL A 87 47.19 51.78 0.33
N TYR A 88 47.59 51.51 -0.92
CA TYR A 88 48.12 52.48 -1.85
C TYR A 88 47.11 52.69 -2.99
N ASP A 89 47.05 53.90 -3.52
CA ASP A 89 46.26 54.21 -4.72
C ASP A 89 46.96 53.68 -5.98
N LEU A 90 46.29 53.76 -7.14
CA LEU A 90 46.81 53.33 -8.45
C LEU A 90 48.14 54.01 -8.82
N ASP A 91 48.37 55.24 -8.34
CA ASP A 91 49.62 56.00 -8.50
C ASP A 91 50.67 55.70 -7.40
N TYR A 92 50.52 54.60 -6.65
CA TYR A 92 51.41 54.16 -5.55
C TYR A 92 51.58 55.12 -4.36
N ASN A 93 50.74 56.16 -4.26
CA ASN A 93 50.67 57.02 -3.08
C ASN A 93 49.91 56.31 -1.94
N LEU A 94 50.34 56.50 -0.69
CA LEU A 94 49.60 55.96 0.48
C LEU A 94 48.25 56.67 0.59
N ARG A 95 47.16 55.91 0.74
CA ARG A 95 45.81 56.47 0.79
C ARG A 95 45.49 56.96 2.21
N GLU A 96 45.60 58.27 2.44
CA GLU A 96 45.28 58.88 3.73
C GLU A 96 43.79 59.31 3.82
N PRO A 97 43.10 59.10 4.96
CA PRO A 97 43.56 58.36 6.14
C PRO A 97 43.58 56.83 5.92
N ASN A 98 44.70 56.18 6.27
CA ASN A 98 44.85 54.72 6.20
C ASN A 98 44.40 54.09 7.54
N GLY A 99 43.09 54.15 7.80
CA GLY A 99 42.49 53.74 9.07
C GLY A 99 41.04 54.15 9.18
N VAL A 100 40.47 54.05 10.39
CA VAL A 100 39.04 54.27 10.66
C VAL A 100 38.85 55.17 11.88
N HIS A 101 38.01 56.19 11.73
CA HIS A 101 37.47 56.98 12.84
C HIS A 101 36.33 56.23 13.53
N TRP A 102 36.34 56.25 14.87
CA TRP A 102 35.41 55.49 15.70
C TRP A 102 34.77 56.35 16.79
N LEU A 103 33.54 55.98 17.13
CA LEU A 103 32.72 56.50 18.21
C LEU A 103 32.24 55.31 19.07
N LEU A 104 32.47 55.39 20.37
CA LEU A 104 31.97 54.45 21.36
C LEU A 104 30.71 54.99 22.06
N ARG A 105 29.92 54.06 22.62
CA ARG A 105 28.83 54.36 23.57
C ARG A 105 28.78 53.30 24.66
N ASN A 106 28.23 53.71 25.80
CA ASN A 106 28.02 52.89 26.99
C ASN A 106 29.34 52.37 27.62
N GLN A 107 30.45 53.10 27.50
CA GLN A 107 31.75 52.72 28.10
C GLN A 107 31.64 52.38 29.60
N ASP A 108 30.77 53.10 30.33
CA ASP A 108 30.52 52.87 31.77
C ASP A 108 30.00 51.45 32.12
N SER A 109 29.51 50.66 31.16
CA SER A 109 29.06 49.27 31.38
C SER A 109 30.09 48.19 31.01
N PHE A 110 31.34 48.56 30.72
CA PHE A 110 32.41 47.60 30.42
C PHE A 110 32.99 46.96 31.70
N ASP A 111 32.82 45.65 31.87
CA ASP A 111 33.58 44.85 32.83
C ASP A 111 34.60 43.96 32.13
N SER A 112 35.87 44.23 32.41
CA SER A 112 37.05 43.40 32.14
C SER A 112 36.93 41.89 32.43
N LYS A 113 35.94 41.44 33.20
CA LYS A 113 35.71 40.04 33.60
C LYS A 113 34.45 39.42 33.00
N ALA A 114 33.60 40.20 32.34
CA ALA A 114 32.42 39.69 31.65
C ALA A 114 32.80 38.99 30.35
N ASN A 115 31.97 38.03 29.92
CA ASN A 115 32.16 37.32 28.65
C ASN A 115 31.22 37.90 27.59
N TYR A 116 31.76 38.71 26.68
CA TYR A 116 31.01 39.34 25.60
C TYR A 116 30.98 38.43 24.36
N SER A 117 30.26 37.30 24.45
CA SER A 117 30.18 36.28 23.38
C SER A 117 28.98 36.42 22.43
N ARG A 118 28.20 37.49 22.59
CA ARG A 118 27.03 37.83 21.77
C ARG A 118 27.33 39.11 21.00
N VAL A 119 27.29 39.06 19.67
CA VAL A 119 27.67 40.19 18.80
C VAL A 119 26.56 40.46 17.79
N TRP A 120 26.05 41.68 17.81
CA TRP A 120 25.18 42.21 16.77
C TRP A 120 25.98 43.16 15.88
N TYR A 121 25.77 43.11 14.56
CA TYR A 121 26.34 44.08 13.64
C TYR A 121 25.32 44.55 12.60
N GLU A 122 25.48 45.81 12.18
CA GLU A 122 24.65 46.49 11.18
C GLU A 122 25.54 47.35 10.29
N GLN A 123 25.28 47.36 8.98
CA GLN A 123 25.90 48.26 8.03
C GLN A 123 24.82 49.11 7.35
N VAL A 124 24.78 50.40 7.66
CA VAL A 124 23.75 51.30 7.16
C VAL A 124 24.24 52.01 5.89
N ASN A 125 23.29 52.35 5.01
CA ASN A 125 23.51 53.23 3.85
C ASN A 125 24.39 52.65 2.72
N GLN A 126 24.29 51.33 2.46
CA GLN A 126 24.85 50.72 1.25
C GLN A 126 24.17 51.28 -0.02
N THR A 127 24.94 51.58 -1.07
CA THR A 127 24.46 52.21 -2.32
C THR A 127 24.31 51.24 -3.50
N GLY A 128 23.87 50.01 -3.24
CA GLY A 128 23.61 48.97 -4.25
C GLY A 128 22.30 48.21 -4.00
N GLU A 129 21.92 47.30 -4.90
CA GLU A 129 20.80 46.38 -4.67
C GLU A 129 21.20 45.33 -3.62
N ILE A 130 20.58 45.40 -2.44
CA ILE A 130 20.72 44.37 -1.40
C ILE A 130 19.92 43.13 -1.79
N LYS A 131 20.52 41.96 -1.72
CA LYS A 131 19.86 40.67 -1.96
C LYS A 131 20.19 39.69 -0.86
N ALA A 132 19.19 39.20 -0.14
CA ALA A 132 19.40 38.27 0.96
C ALA A 132 20.08 36.97 0.49
N GLY A 133 21.21 36.63 1.11
CA GLY A 133 21.97 35.42 0.83
C GLY A 133 22.95 35.50 -0.36
N GLU A 134 23.11 36.64 -1.03
CA GLU A 134 24.33 36.89 -1.83
C GLU A 134 25.47 37.42 -0.93
N ASP A 135 26.71 37.22 -1.36
CA ASP A 135 27.91 37.64 -0.63
C ASP A 135 27.97 39.18 -0.51
N ALA A 136 28.36 39.66 0.67
CA ALA A 136 28.57 41.08 0.95
C ALA A 136 29.95 41.55 0.45
N PRO A 137 30.08 42.81 -0.01
CA PRO A 137 31.37 43.36 -0.43
C PRO A 137 32.38 43.62 0.71
N TRP A 138 32.00 43.26 1.95
CA TRP A 138 32.75 43.42 3.19
C TRP A 138 32.66 42.14 4.01
N VAL A 139 33.72 41.86 4.79
CA VAL A 139 33.76 40.70 5.67
C VAL A 139 34.09 41.13 7.10
N PHE A 140 33.31 40.62 8.04
CA PHE A 140 33.45 40.87 9.46
C PHE A 140 34.04 39.64 10.15
N TYR A 141 35.16 39.82 10.87
CA TYR A 141 35.84 38.75 11.58
C TYR A 141 35.87 38.99 13.09
N ILE A 142 35.57 37.94 13.86
CA ILE A 142 35.75 37.90 15.32
C ILE A 142 36.89 36.91 15.62
N TYR A 143 37.91 37.36 16.34
CA TYR A 143 39.12 36.58 16.66
C TYR A 143 39.19 36.22 18.16
N ALA A 144 39.64 34.99 18.45
CA ALA A 144 39.83 34.49 19.81
C ALA A 144 41.17 34.87 20.48
N PHE A 145 42.05 35.64 19.81
CA PHE A 145 43.39 35.96 20.29
C PHE A 145 43.78 37.42 20.01
N GLU A 146 44.76 37.90 20.77
CA GLU A 146 45.28 39.28 20.73
C GLU A 146 45.95 39.63 19.39
N ASP A 147 46.10 40.94 19.12
CA ASP A 147 46.62 41.54 17.88
C ASP A 147 46.00 41.07 16.55
N CYS A 148 44.86 40.35 16.62
CA CYS A 148 44.23 39.63 15.51
C CYS A 148 45.17 38.63 14.80
N GLU A 149 46.16 38.07 15.52
CA GLU A 149 47.12 37.13 14.94
C GLU A 149 46.52 35.73 14.68
N GLN A 150 46.95 35.13 13.56
CA GLN A 150 46.65 33.74 13.22
C GLN A 150 47.80 32.84 13.70
N MET A 151 47.59 32.14 14.82
CA MET A 151 48.59 31.27 15.46
C MET A 151 49.00 30.07 14.58
N LEU A 152 50.05 30.22 13.77
CA LEU A 152 50.75 29.14 13.07
C LEU A 152 51.90 28.58 13.94
N ALA A 153 51.55 27.71 14.89
CA ALA A 153 52.48 27.24 15.94
C ALA A 153 52.59 25.70 16.05
N GLY A 154 53.17 25.06 15.04
CA GLY A 154 54.06 23.90 15.20
C GLY A 154 53.58 22.69 16.01
N THR A 155 52.36 22.19 15.78
CA THR A 155 51.89 20.88 16.30
C THR A 155 51.25 20.05 15.19
N ASP A 156 51.57 18.76 15.15
CA ASP A 156 51.15 17.82 14.09
C ASP A 156 49.69 17.34 14.25
N ASP A 157 48.72 18.24 14.07
CA ASP A 157 47.28 17.90 14.08
C ASP A 157 46.56 18.52 12.86
N PRO A 158 46.27 17.75 11.80
CA PRO A 158 45.64 18.27 10.58
C PRO A 158 44.11 18.35 10.75
N TYR A 159 43.60 19.59 10.82
CA TYR A 159 42.19 19.98 10.89
C TYR A 159 41.42 19.64 12.18
N GLU A 160 41.49 20.52 13.18
CA GLU A 160 40.30 20.86 13.98
C GLU A 160 40.39 22.27 14.61
N LYS A 161 39.31 23.06 14.49
CA LYS A 161 39.08 24.38 15.14
C LYS A 161 39.90 25.56 14.61
N TRP A 162 39.38 26.22 13.56
CA TRP A 162 39.69 27.62 13.28
C TRP A 162 39.21 28.51 14.45
N PRO A 163 40.06 29.38 15.03
CA PRO A 163 39.73 30.14 16.25
C PRO A 163 39.12 31.52 15.94
N TRP A 164 38.40 31.64 14.83
CA TRP A 164 37.77 32.88 14.38
C TRP A 164 36.45 32.60 13.67
N PHE A 165 35.55 33.58 13.68
CA PHE A 165 34.25 33.53 13.03
C PHE A 165 34.18 34.58 11.93
N GLU A 166 33.71 34.18 10.74
CA GLU A 166 33.53 35.05 9.57
C GLU A 166 32.06 35.35 9.35
N ASN A 167 31.74 36.58 8.93
CA ASN A 167 30.42 36.92 8.41
C ASN A 167 30.54 37.73 7.12
N SER A 168 29.90 37.21 6.08
CA SER A 168 29.98 37.69 4.69
C SER A 168 28.63 37.67 3.95
N CYS A 169 27.51 37.46 4.65
CA CYS A 169 26.15 37.46 4.06
C CYS A 169 25.52 38.86 3.98
N GLN A 170 24.70 39.11 2.94
CA GLN A 170 23.71 40.18 2.91
C GLN A 170 22.33 39.73 3.49
N THR A 171 21.60 40.65 4.13
CA THR A 171 20.21 40.45 4.63
C THR A 171 19.30 41.62 4.30
N GLU A 172 17.99 41.36 4.14
CA GLU A 172 16.98 42.39 3.77
C GLU A 172 16.87 43.56 4.77
N ILE A 173 17.29 43.35 6.02
CA ILE A 173 17.18 44.32 7.12
C ILE A 173 18.51 45.09 7.34
N GLY A 174 19.62 44.68 6.69
CA GLY A 174 20.94 45.33 6.81
C GLY A 174 21.69 45.03 8.12
N ALA A 175 21.12 44.20 8.99
CA ALA A 175 21.68 43.83 10.29
C ALA A 175 21.61 42.31 10.53
N ILE A 176 22.58 41.77 11.27
CA ILE A 176 22.71 40.36 11.64
C ILE A 176 23.02 40.23 13.14
N THR A 177 22.32 39.33 13.82
CA THR A 177 22.46 38.96 15.23
C THR A 177 23.15 37.60 15.35
N ASN A 178 24.35 37.53 15.93
CA ASN A 178 25.10 36.28 16.09
C ASN A 178 25.46 35.99 17.56
N THR A 179 25.12 34.80 18.03
CA THR A 179 25.65 34.25 19.28
C THR A 179 26.78 33.28 18.95
N LEU A 180 27.95 33.39 19.61
CA LEU A 180 29.10 32.49 19.37
C LEU A 180 28.88 31.05 19.89
N ARG A 181 27.63 30.65 20.14
CA ARG A 181 27.26 29.43 20.86
C ARG A 181 26.25 28.55 20.11
N ASP A 182 25.39 29.13 19.27
CA ASP A 182 24.27 28.45 18.61
C ASP A 182 24.19 28.74 17.09
N ALA A 183 25.30 29.20 16.49
CA ALA A 183 25.37 29.55 15.08
C ALA A 183 25.54 28.32 14.16
N GLU A 184 24.43 27.65 13.82
CA GLU A 184 24.33 26.99 12.51
C GLU A 184 24.26 28.06 11.41
N PRO A 185 25.08 28.01 10.35
CA PRO A 185 25.08 29.05 9.33
C PRO A 185 23.78 29.03 8.52
N PRO A 186 23.20 30.19 8.15
CA PRO A 186 22.01 30.24 7.30
C PRO A 186 22.32 29.60 5.94
N SER A 187 21.54 28.60 5.57
CA SER A 187 21.92 27.52 4.64
C SER A 187 22.08 27.87 3.15
N ASN A 188 22.28 29.15 2.81
CA ASN A 188 22.35 29.66 1.43
C ASN A 188 23.59 30.52 1.12
N CYS A 189 24.33 31.05 2.12
CA CYS A 189 25.61 31.71 1.86
C CYS A 189 26.70 30.65 1.69
N GLY A 190 27.56 30.79 0.68
CA GLY A 190 28.54 29.77 0.34
C GLY A 190 29.79 29.81 1.22
N THR A 191 29.90 28.90 2.20
CA THR A 191 31.20 28.53 2.76
C THR A 191 32.04 27.81 1.69
N GLY A 192 32.72 28.58 0.86
CA GLY A 192 33.91 28.09 0.19
C GLY A 192 34.85 27.45 1.23
N TRP A 193 35.53 26.37 0.85
CA TRP A 193 36.34 25.51 1.72
C TRP A 193 35.61 24.49 2.61
N ASP A 194 34.33 24.18 2.36
CA ASP A 194 33.90 22.79 2.59
C ASP A 194 34.59 21.90 1.54
N GLN A 195 35.68 21.25 1.94
CA GLN A 195 36.45 20.41 1.02
C GLN A 195 35.69 19.11 0.76
N ASP A 196 35.36 18.88 -0.51
CA ASP A 196 34.84 17.61 -1.02
C ASP A 196 35.60 16.42 -0.41
N LYS A 197 34.96 15.71 0.51
CA LYS A 197 35.25 14.29 0.74
C LYS A 197 34.80 13.56 -0.51
N MET A 198 35.65 13.58 -1.54
CA MET A 198 35.47 12.81 -2.77
C MET A 198 35.10 11.39 -2.39
N SER A 199 33.82 11.04 -2.56
CA SER A 199 33.24 9.78 -2.09
C SER A 199 33.70 8.67 -3.02
N HIS A 200 34.95 8.23 -2.86
CA HIS A 200 35.60 7.26 -3.73
C HIS A 200 34.91 5.91 -3.63
N ILE A 201 34.30 5.44 -4.72
CA ILE A 201 33.57 4.17 -4.79
C ILE A 201 34.52 3.12 -5.35
N ASP A 202 34.82 2.06 -4.59
CA ASP A 202 35.62 0.93 -5.09
C ASP A 202 34.77 -0.07 -5.89
N TYR A 203 33.58 -0.38 -5.36
CA TYR A 203 32.67 -1.39 -5.90
C TYR A 203 31.22 -0.90 -5.86
N ALA A 204 30.38 -1.46 -6.73
CA ALA A 204 28.93 -1.26 -6.72
C ALA A 204 28.21 -2.61 -6.74
N LEU A 205 27.28 -2.80 -5.81
CA LEU A 205 26.38 -3.95 -5.79
C LEU A 205 25.19 -3.67 -6.70
N TYR A 206 24.91 -4.58 -7.64
CA TYR A 206 23.73 -4.55 -8.48
C TYR A 206 22.89 -5.81 -8.27
N GLU A 207 21.67 -5.60 -7.80
CA GLU A 207 20.70 -6.65 -7.49
C GLU A 207 19.81 -6.88 -8.72
N SER A 208 19.80 -8.11 -9.23
CA SER A 208 19.05 -8.49 -10.43
C SER A 208 18.06 -9.61 -10.11
N PRO A 209 16.89 -9.70 -10.81
CA PRO A 209 15.99 -10.86 -10.71
C PRO A 209 16.64 -12.22 -11.02
N VAL A 210 17.85 -12.22 -11.60
CA VAL A 210 18.63 -13.43 -11.93
C VAL A 210 19.71 -13.74 -10.88
N GLY A 211 20.14 -12.77 -10.06
CA GLY A 211 21.23 -12.94 -9.09
C GLY A 211 21.89 -11.63 -8.66
N TYR A 212 22.96 -11.74 -7.87
CA TYR A 212 23.76 -10.59 -7.46
C TYR A 212 24.96 -10.38 -8.39
N ALA A 213 25.16 -9.16 -8.86
CA ALA A 213 26.33 -8.75 -9.62
C ALA A 213 27.16 -7.74 -8.81
N LEU A 214 28.46 -7.97 -8.72
CA LEU A 214 29.39 -7.02 -8.14
C LEU A 214 30.20 -6.38 -9.28
N PHE A 215 30.11 -5.07 -9.39
CA PHE A 215 30.92 -4.27 -10.32
C PHE A 215 32.07 -3.61 -9.56
N LYS A 216 33.25 -3.57 -10.16
CA LYS A 216 34.36 -2.72 -9.72
C LYS A 216 34.33 -1.42 -10.50
N VAL A 217 34.39 -0.29 -9.80
CA VAL A 217 34.62 1.01 -10.43
C VAL A 217 36.13 1.13 -10.72
N VAL A 218 36.45 1.61 -11.91
CA VAL A 218 37.83 1.73 -12.43
C VAL A 218 38.17 3.19 -12.74
N HIS A 219 37.19 3.93 -13.24
CA HIS A 219 37.26 5.37 -13.42
C HIS A 219 35.95 5.98 -12.89
N GLN A 220 36.05 6.66 -11.75
CA GLN A 220 34.94 7.42 -11.17
C GLN A 220 34.78 8.75 -11.91
N GLN A 221 33.54 9.26 -11.97
CA GLN A 221 33.26 10.60 -12.47
C GLN A 221 33.50 11.64 -11.38
N ASP A 222 33.93 12.84 -11.79
CA ASP A 222 34.06 14.00 -10.90
C ASP A 222 32.69 14.38 -10.31
N ALA A 223 32.65 14.61 -9.00
CA ALA A 223 31.46 15.03 -8.26
C ALA A 223 30.91 16.35 -8.81
N VAL A 224 31.80 17.32 -9.04
CA VAL A 224 31.47 18.65 -9.57
C VAL A 224 30.97 18.54 -11.02
N GLY A 225 31.56 17.63 -11.79
CA GLY A 225 31.24 17.38 -13.19
C GLY A 225 29.98 16.53 -13.45
N LEU A 226 29.38 15.91 -12.43
CA LEU A 226 28.32 14.90 -12.60
C LEU A 226 27.06 15.43 -13.30
N LYS A 227 26.70 16.69 -13.03
CA LYS A 227 25.50 17.37 -13.55
C LYS A 227 25.71 18.00 -14.94
N LEU A 228 26.92 17.90 -15.51
CA LEU A 228 27.20 18.35 -16.88
C LEU A 228 26.54 17.43 -17.92
N LYS A 229 26.02 18.04 -19.00
CA LYS A 229 25.34 17.33 -20.10
C LYS A 229 26.23 16.29 -20.78
N GLU A 230 27.54 16.54 -20.85
CA GLU A 230 28.52 15.64 -21.46
C GLU A 230 28.75 14.39 -20.61
N THR A 231 28.83 14.55 -19.29
CA THR A 231 28.94 13.46 -18.29
C THR A 231 27.70 12.57 -18.32
N GLN A 232 26.51 13.17 -18.31
CA GLN A 232 25.24 12.45 -18.44
C GLN A 232 25.10 11.75 -19.81
N ALA A 233 25.57 12.36 -20.91
CA ALA A 233 25.62 11.69 -22.21
C ALA A 233 26.63 10.52 -22.23
N ALA A 234 27.73 10.61 -21.46
CA ALA A 234 28.72 9.54 -21.34
C ALA A 234 28.22 8.35 -20.51
N ALA A 235 27.34 8.55 -19.53
CA ALA A 235 26.69 7.45 -18.80
C ALA A 235 25.71 6.65 -19.69
N ASN A 236 25.03 7.32 -20.62
CA ASN A 236 24.12 6.68 -21.57
C ASN A 236 24.84 5.91 -22.70
N ASP A 237 26.12 6.20 -22.97
CA ASP A 237 26.93 5.53 -23.98
C ASP A 237 27.71 4.35 -23.39
N LEU A 238 27.32 3.12 -23.75
CA LEU A 238 27.98 1.88 -23.32
C LEU A 238 29.51 1.88 -23.55
N ALA A 239 30.00 2.48 -24.64
CA ALA A 239 31.42 2.48 -24.97
C ALA A 239 32.26 3.41 -24.08
N LYS A 240 31.59 4.32 -23.35
CA LYS A 240 32.17 5.16 -22.29
C LYS A 240 31.89 4.55 -20.91
N PHE A 241 30.65 4.14 -20.65
CA PHE A 241 30.24 3.54 -19.38
C PHE A 241 31.01 2.25 -19.04
N GLY A 242 31.22 1.37 -20.01
CA GLY A 242 32.03 0.14 -19.85
C GLY A 242 33.53 0.35 -19.66
N LYS A 243 34.01 1.61 -19.65
CA LYS A 243 35.37 1.98 -19.18
C LYS A 243 35.36 2.37 -17.71
N MET A 244 34.26 2.93 -17.22
CA MET A 244 34.09 3.41 -15.84
C MET A 244 33.84 2.26 -14.87
N VAL A 245 33.01 1.28 -15.26
CA VAL A 245 32.74 0.05 -14.49
C VAL A 245 33.19 -1.21 -15.22
N LYS A 246 33.62 -2.23 -14.47
CA LYS A 246 33.86 -3.59 -14.95
C LYS A 246 33.16 -4.60 -14.05
N LEU A 247 32.57 -5.65 -14.62
CA LEU A 247 32.02 -6.75 -13.84
C LEU A 247 33.17 -7.44 -13.09
N ALA A 248 33.09 -7.51 -11.76
CA ALA A 248 34.04 -8.23 -10.93
C ALA A 248 33.60 -9.69 -10.75
N ASN A 249 32.31 -9.91 -10.45
CA ASN A 249 31.69 -11.23 -10.40
C ASN A 249 30.17 -11.14 -10.64
N PHE A 250 29.56 -12.22 -11.13
CA PHE A 250 28.12 -12.41 -11.20
C PHE A 250 27.73 -13.76 -10.60
N SER A 251 26.92 -13.72 -9.54
CA SER A 251 26.44 -14.87 -8.78
C SER A 251 24.94 -15.08 -9.04
N PRO A 252 24.55 -15.89 -10.04
CA PRO A 252 23.15 -16.18 -10.32
C PRO A 252 22.49 -16.95 -9.16
N PHE A 253 21.18 -16.81 -9.00
CA PHE A 253 20.40 -17.67 -8.11
C PHE A 253 20.28 -19.09 -8.71
N ARG A 254 20.31 -20.11 -7.86
CA ARG A 254 20.19 -21.53 -8.22
C ARG A 254 18.77 -21.91 -8.65
N GLY A 255 17.77 -21.12 -8.27
CA GLY A 255 16.38 -21.34 -8.64
C GLY A 255 15.43 -20.25 -8.17
N HIS A 256 14.17 -20.33 -8.62
CA HIS A 256 13.14 -19.33 -8.39
C HIS A 256 12.71 -19.17 -6.92
N VAL A 257 12.94 -20.19 -6.08
CA VAL A 257 12.63 -20.15 -4.63
C VAL A 257 13.67 -19.29 -3.91
N GLU A 258 14.96 -19.59 -4.09
CA GLU A 258 16.08 -18.81 -3.56
C GLU A 258 16.02 -17.35 -4.07
N ALA A 259 15.71 -17.14 -5.35
CA ALA A 259 15.51 -15.79 -5.90
C ALA A 259 14.35 -15.03 -5.22
N LEU A 260 13.19 -15.68 -4.99
CA LEU A 260 12.05 -15.07 -4.30
C LEU A 260 12.37 -14.77 -2.83
N GLU A 261 13.07 -15.66 -2.13
CA GLU A 261 13.52 -15.46 -0.75
C GLU A 261 14.46 -14.25 -0.64
N ASN A 262 15.49 -14.20 -1.50
CA ASN A 262 16.42 -13.06 -1.55
C ASN A 262 15.69 -11.74 -1.87
N ILE A 263 14.73 -11.73 -2.81
CA ILE A 263 13.93 -10.53 -3.11
C ILE A 263 13.08 -10.07 -1.92
N ASN A 264 12.52 -10.99 -1.13
CA ASN A 264 11.79 -10.62 0.09
C ASN A 264 12.73 -9.99 1.13
N LEU A 265 13.88 -10.62 1.39
CA LEU A 265 14.87 -10.13 2.38
C LEU A 265 15.46 -8.77 1.97
N VAL A 266 15.83 -8.60 0.70
CA VAL A 266 16.31 -7.31 0.14
C VAL A 266 15.23 -6.23 0.27
N SER A 267 13.97 -6.53 -0.05
CA SER A 267 12.85 -5.59 0.10
C SER A 267 12.52 -5.24 1.56
N GLU A 268 13.08 -5.96 2.53
CA GLU A 268 12.99 -5.69 3.97
C GLU A 268 14.31 -5.11 4.53
N GLY A 269 15.33 -4.91 3.69
CA GLY A 269 16.65 -4.38 4.07
C GLY A 269 17.57 -5.39 4.76
N ILE A 270 17.25 -6.69 4.70
CA ILE A 270 17.96 -7.76 5.40
C ILE A 270 18.97 -8.42 4.46
N VAL A 271 20.22 -8.57 4.93
CA VAL A 271 21.25 -9.34 4.20
C VAL A 271 20.97 -10.83 4.32
N SER A 272 20.78 -11.51 3.20
CA SER A 272 20.66 -12.97 3.15
C SER A 272 22.03 -13.65 3.33
N ASP A 273 22.04 -14.90 3.80
CA ASP A 273 23.28 -15.70 3.87
C ASP A 273 23.93 -15.90 2.49
N TYR A 274 23.12 -15.91 1.42
CA TYR A 274 23.66 -15.96 0.05
C TYR A 274 24.39 -14.66 -0.31
N LEU A 275 23.76 -13.49 -0.11
CA LEU A 275 24.39 -12.19 -0.34
C LEU A 275 25.66 -12.03 0.51
N LYS A 276 25.61 -12.44 1.78
CA LYS A 276 26.77 -12.48 2.68
C LYS A 276 27.92 -13.29 2.08
N SER A 277 27.66 -14.51 1.62
CA SER A 277 28.69 -15.36 0.98
C SER A 277 29.24 -14.77 -0.32
N VAL A 278 28.41 -14.06 -1.10
CA VAL A 278 28.83 -13.37 -2.32
C VAL A 278 29.75 -12.18 -2.00
N LEU A 279 29.46 -11.41 -0.94
CA LEU A 279 30.31 -10.30 -0.50
C LEU A 279 31.64 -10.83 0.08
N GLU A 280 31.61 -11.86 0.93
CA GLU A 280 32.81 -12.50 1.52
C GLU A 280 33.78 -13.07 0.47
N LEU A 281 33.25 -13.61 -0.63
CA LEU A 281 34.06 -14.20 -1.70
C LEU A 281 34.74 -13.15 -2.61
N ASN A 282 34.18 -11.94 -2.73
CA ASN A 282 34.52 -11.00 -3.80
C ASN A 282 35.09 -9.65 -3.32
N LEU A 283 34.95 -9.32 -2.03
CA LEU A 283 35.53 -8.11 -1.43
C LEU A 283 36.75 -8.47 -0.57
N PRO A 284 37.84 -7.67 -0.61
CA PRO A 284 39.05 -7.98 0.14
C PRO A 284 38.82 -7.79 1.65
N GLN A 285 39.17 -8.80 2.44
CA GLN A 285 39.07 -8.73 3.91
C GLN A 285 40.02 -7.68 4.48
N THR A 286 39.46 -6.55 4.94
CA THR A 286 40.18 -5.49 5.65
C THR A 286 39.72 -5.36 7.09
N SER A 287 40.64 -5.00 7.99
CA SER A 287 40.39 -4.88 9.43
C SER A 287 39.76 -3.53 9.84
N GLY A 288 39.19 -2.76 8.91
CA GLY A 288 38.45 -1.50 9.12
C GLY A 288 39.22 -0.29 9.69
N LYS A 289 40.43 -0.50 10.23
CA LYS A 289 41.19 0.48 11.03
C LYS A 289 42.20 1.35 10.25
N LYS A 290 42.47 1.07 8.98
CA LYS A 290 43.46 1.81 8.16
C LYS A 290 43.06 1.96 6.70
N THR A 291 42.44 0.93 6.13
CA THR A 291 41.80 0.96 4.81
C THR A 291 40.41 0.35 4.96
N LYS A 292 39.44 0.93 4.27
CA LYS A 292 38.06 0.44 4.18
C LYS A 292 37.71 0.32 2.70
N VAL A 293 36.78 -0.57 2.37
CA VAL A 293 36.30 -0.73 0.99
C VAL A 293 34.97 -0.01 0.86
N VAL A 294 34.82 0.88 -0.13
CA VAL A 294 33.58 1.61 -0.35
C VAL A 294 32.71 0.87 -1.36
N LEU A 295 31.52 0.46 -0.90
CA LEU A 295 30.51 -0.28 -1.67
C LEU A 295 29.29 0.61 -1.92
N GLY A 296 29.02 0.93 -3.19
CA GLY A 296 27.75 1.53 -3.60
C GLY A 296 26.61 0.51 -3.51
N VAL A 297 25.55 0.85 -2.78
CA VAL A 297 24.35 0.02 -2.56
C VAL A 297 23.09 0.83 -2.88
N SER A 298 22.06 0.21 -3.46
CA SER A 298 20.82 0.91 -3.82
C SER A 298 19.94 1.30 -2.63
N GLU A 299 19.90 0.48 -1.58
CA GLU A 299 18.97 0.61 -0.46
C GLU A 299 19.68 0.97 0.85
N LYS A 300 19.17 2.00 1.55
CA LYS A 300 19.76 2.55 2.78
C LYS A 300 19.72 1.56 3.96
N ASN A 301 18.62 0.81 4.09
CA ASN A 301 18.48 -0.19 5.13
C ASN A 301 19.44 -1.36 4.90
N LEU A 302 19.56 -1.82 3.65
CA LEU A 302 20.51 -2.87 3.26
C LEU A 302 21.97 -2.42 3.44
N ALA A 303 22.30 -1.17 3.08
CA ALA A 303 23.61 -0.58 3.32
C ALA A 303 23.99 -0.61 4.82
N GLY A 304 23.05 -0.26 5.70
CA GLY A 304 23.20 -0.37 7.16
C GLY A 304 23.41 -1.80 7.64
N ALA A 305 22.62 -2.76 7.12
CA ALA A 305 22.76 -4.18 7.46
C ALA A 305 24.10 -4.78 6.97
N ILE A 306 24.55 -4.45 5.75
CA ILE A 306 25.87 -4.86 5.24
C ILE A 306 26.98 -4.29 6.14
N LYS A 307 26.91 -3.01 6.52
CA LYS A 307 27.89 -2.36 7.41
C LYS A 307 27.92 -2.96 8.82
N ALA A 308 26.80 -3.47 9.31
CA ALA A 308 26.71 -4.19 10.59
C ALA A 308 27.33 -5.60 10.54
N VAL A 309 27.22 -6.30 9.39
CA VAL A 309 27.85 -7.62 9.18
C VAL A 309 29.36 -7.48 8.89
N PHE A 310 29.77 -6.42 8.18
CA PHE A 310 31.12 -6.24 7.67
C PHE A 310 31.73 -4.89 8.10
N PRO A 311 32.37 -4.78 9.29
CA PRO A 311 32.95 -3.53 9.79
C PRO A 311 34.19 -3.03 9.00
N GLY A 312 34.64 -3.77 7.99
CA GLY A 312 35.67 -3.34 7.03
C GLY A 312 35.12 -2.67 5.76
N ILE A 313 33.79 -2.70 5.55
CA ILE A 313 33.11 -2.11 4.39
C ILE A 313 32.42 -0.82 4.85
N GLU A 314 32.56 0.24 4.05
CA GLU A 314 31.66 1.39 4.12
C GLU A 314 30.68 1.34 2.95
N CYS A 315 29.40 1.50 3.25
CA CYS A 315 28.33 1.43 2.27
C CYS A 315 27.82 2.86 2.01
N GLU A 316 27.90 3.28 0.76
CA GLU A 316 27.34 4.55 0.27
C GLU A 316 26.08 4.26 -0.56
N THR A 317 25.11 5.16 -0.57
CA THR A 317 23.86 5.01 -1.34
C THR A 317 23.59 6.24 -2.20
N ALA A 318 22.56 6.15 -3.05
CA ALA A 318 22.09 7.31 -3.81
C ALA A 318 21.61 8.49 -2.93
N ASP A 319 21.30 8.25 -1.65
CA ASP A 319 20.93 9.31 -0.68
C ASP A 319 22.15 10.03 -0.09
N THR A 320 23.34 9.41 -0.14
CA THR A 320 24.59 9.94 0.46
C THR A 320 25.60 10.39 -0.59
N SER A 321 25.54 9.85 -1.81
CA SER A 321 26.36 10.26 -2.94
C SER A 321 25.60 10.12 -4.26
N ASP A 322 25.35 11.26 -4.93
CA ASP A 322 24.76 11.32 -6.30
C ASP A 322 25.53 10.38 -7.27
N ILE A 323 26.84 10.19 -7.06
CA ILE A 323 27.72 9.38 -7.91
C ILE A 323 27.34 7.88 -7.81
N VAL A 324 27.02 7.38 -6.61
CA VAL A 324 26.50 6.01 -6.44
C VAL A 324 25.18 5.85 -7.19
N GLY A 325 24.32 6.86 -7.11
CA GLY A 325 23.06 6.92 -7.86
C GLY A 325 23.26 6.76 -9.37
N ASP A 326 24.13 7.55 -9.99
CA ASP A 326 24.34 7.49 -11.44
C ASP A 326 25.11 6.23 -11.89
N VAL A 327 26.05 5.72 -11.07
CA VAL A 327 26.74 4.45 -11.34
C VAL A 327 25.76 3.26 -11.31
N ILE A 328 24.90 3.15 -10.29
CA ILE A 328 23.89 2.08 -10.21
C ILE A 328 22.85 2.23 -11.33
N ARG A 329 22.46 3.46 -11.68
CA ARG A 329 21.55 3.78 -12.80
C ARG A 329 22.15 3.36 -14.15
N GLY A 330 23.43 3.66 -14.40
CA GLY A 330 24.13 3.26 -15.62
C GLY A 330 24.33 1.74 -15.71
N ILE A 331 24.65 1.07 -14.59
CA ILE A 331 24.68 -0.40 -14.53
C ILE A 331 23.30 -0.96 -14.88
N ARG A 332 22.21 -0.42 -14.32
CA ARG A 332 20.83 -0.85 -14.59
C ARG A 332 20.43 -0.63 -16.07
N LEU A 333 20.85 0.48 -16.69
CA LEU A 333 20.59 0.78 -18.10
C LEU A 333 21.29 -0.21 -19.04
N HIS A 334 22.52 -0.62 -18.71
CA HIS A 334 23.37 -1.47 -19.56
C HIS A 334 23.45 -2.94 -19.12
N ALA A 335 22.69 -3.35 -18.09
CA ALA A 335 22.80 -4.65 -17.42
C ALA A 335 22.77 -5.85 -18.39
N ASP A 336 21.86 -5.83 -19.37
CA ASP A 336 21.68 -6.86 -20.40
C ASP A 336 22.93 -7.11 -21.28
N LYS A 337 23.89 -6.16 -21.27
CA LYS A 337 25.17 -6.22 -22.00
C LYS A 337 26.40 -6.28 -21.09
N LEU A 338 26.26 -5.86 -19.83
CA LEU A 338 27.32 -5.89 -18.82
C LEU A 338 27.40 -7.22 -18.06
N LEU A 339 26.29 -7.96 -17.95
CA LEU A 339 26.25 -9.27 -17.29
C LEU A 339 26.67 -10.38 -18.27
N GLY A 340 27.88 -10.91 -18.09
CA GLY A 340 28.40 -12.00 -18.90
C GLY A 340 27.61 -13.30 -18.73
N GLY A 341 27.37 -14.01 -19.83
CA GLY A 341 26.75 -15.35 -19.85
C GLY A 341 25.24 -15.39 -19.99
N LEU A 342 24.55 -14.24 -19.91
CA LEU A 342 23.10 -14.13 -20.19
C LEU A 342 22.83 -13.82 -21.68
N LYS A 343 21.63 -14.15 -22.16
CA LYS A 343 21.15 -13.70 -23.47
C LYS A 343 20.27 -12.47 -23.30
N SER A 344 20.23 -11.64 -24.33
CA SER A 344 19.43 -10.42 -24.33
C SER A 344 17.95 -10.72 -24.05
N GLY A 345 17.39 -10.03 -23.06
CA GLY A 345 16.01 -10.19 -22.61
C GLY A 345 15.75 -11.38 -21.65
N ASP A 346 16.77 -12.13 -21.22
CA ASP A 346 16.58 -13.14 -20.16
C ASP A 346 16.33 -12.49 -18.79
N VAL A 347 16.97 -11.34 -18.52
CA VAL A 347 16.74 -10.54 -17.29
C VAL A 347 15.31 -10.00 -17.24
N GLU A 348 14.73 -9.60 -18.37
CA GLU A 348 13.35 -9.12 -18.46
C GLU A 348 12.34 -10.24 -18.13
N LYS A 349 12.52 -11.43 -18.74
CA LYS A 349 11.67 -12.61 -18.45
C LYS A 349 11.76 -13.03 -16.99
N ALA A 350 12.97 -13.00 -16.40
CA ALA A 350 13.17 -13.25 -14.98
C ALA A 350 12.47 -12.18 -14.12
N GLY A 351 12.56 -10.91 -14.48
CA GLY A 351 11.84 -9.81 -13.83
C GLY A 351 10.32 -9.98 -13.84
N LEU A 352 9.73 -10.38 -14.97
CA LEU A 352 8.29 -10.70 -15.05
C LEU A 352 7.91 -11.90 -14.15
N GLY A 353 8.70 -12.98 -14.20
CA GLY A 353 8.47 -14.16 -13.37
C GLY A 353 8.57 -13.87 -11.87
N MET A 354 9.59 -13.13 -11.46
CA MET A 354 9.84 -12.74 -10.07
C MET A 354 8.84 -11.70 -9.58
N GLY A 355 8.51 -10.68 -10.36
CA GLY A 355 7.47 -9.71 -10.01
C GLY A 355 6.13 -10.38 -9.74
N HIS A 356 5.73 -11.35 -10.57
CA HIS A 356 4.54 -12.15 -10.34
C HIS A 356 4.65 -13.05 -9.09
N ALA A 357 5.82 -13.65 -8.80
CA ALA A 357 6.03 -14.48 -7.62
C ALA A 357 5.97 -13.66 -6.32
N TYR A 358 6.70 -12.55 -6.26
CA TYR A 358 6.73 -11.60 -5.16
C TYR A 358 5.35 -11.04 -4.86
N SER A 359 4.63 -10.57 -5.88
CA SER A 359 3.27 -10.05 -5.75
C SER A 359 2.30 -11.09 -5.18
N ARG A 360 2.36 -12.35 -5.64
CA ARG A 360 1.53 -13.44 -5.11
C ARG A 360 1.86 -13.76 -3.65
N ALA A 361 3.15 -13.75 -3.28
CA ALA A 361 3.59 -14.01 -1.91
C ALA A 361 3.11 -12.91 -0.95
N LYS A 362 3.41 -11.63 -1.24
CA LYS A 362 3.05 -10.49 -0.38
C LYS A 362 1.52 -10.28 -0.27
N VAL A 363 0.75 -10.63 -1.30
CA VAL A 363 -0.73 -10.55 -1.29
C VAL A 363 -1.39 -11.84 -0.75
N LYS A 364 -0.61 -12.85 -0.31
CA LYS A 364 -1.09 -14.18 0.11
C LYS A 364 -2.10 -14.79 -0.90
N PHE A 365 -1.78 -14.75 -2.20
CA PHE A 365 -2.73 -15.16 -3.25
C PHE A 365 -3.02 -16.67 -3.19
N SER A 366 -4.10 -17.06 -2.51
CA SER A 366 -4.50 -18.45 -2.37
C SER A 366 -5.07 -19.03 -3.67
N VAL A 367 -4.43 -20.08 -4.17
CA VAL A 367 -4.88 -20.84 -5.34
C VAL A 367 -6.18 -21.63 -5.04
N THR A 368 -6.45 -21.97 -3.77
CA THR A 368 -7.67 -22.71 -3.39
C THR A 368 -8.93 -21.86 -3.57
N ARG A 369 -8.85 -20.54 -3.32
CA ARG A 369 -9.98 -19.59 -3.47
C ARG A 369 -10.16 -19.03 -4.90
N ASN A 370 -9.45 -19.57 -5.89
CA ASN A 370 -9.56 -19.15 -7.29
C ASN A 370 -10.93 -19.49 -7.90
N ASP A 371 -11.71 -18.45 -8.22
CA ASP A 371 -13.09 -18.49 -8.72
C ASP A 371 -13.18 -18.68 -10.24
N ASN A 372 -12.11 -18.44 -11.02
CA ASN A 372 -12.11 -18.69 -12.47
C ASN A 372 -12.49 -20.14 -12.80
N HIS A 373 -12.08 -21.11 -11.97
CA HIS A 373 -12.48 -22.52 -12.13
C HIS A 373 -14.00 -22.74 -12.03
N ILE A 374 -14.71 -21.95 -11.22
CA ILE A 374 -16.18 -21.99 -11.10
C ILE A 374 -16.82 -21.42 -12.36
N ILE A 375 -16.26 -20.32 -12.89
CA ILE A 375 -16.72 -19.69 -14.13
C ILE A 375 -16.58 -20.67 -15.32
N GLN A 376 -15.40 -21.26 -15.50
CA GLN A 376 -15.16 -22.22 -16.59
C GLN A 376 -16.00 -23.50 -16.43
N ALA A 377 -16.15 -24.03 -15.21
CA ALA A 377 -17.00 -25.20 -14.97
C ALA A 377 -18.49 -24.91 -15.25
N SER A 378 -19.01 -23.74 -14.83
CA SER A 378 -20.38 -23.32 -15.14
C SER A 378 -20.63 -23.19 -16.65
N ALA A 379 -19.71 -22.55 -17.37
CA ALA A 379 -19.79 -22.42 -18.82
C ALA A 379 -19.68 -23.77 -19.55
N THR A 380 -18.86 -24.68 -19.01
CA THR A 380 -18.69 -26.05 -19.52
C THR A 380 -19.96 -26.87 -19.35
N ILE A 381 -20.64 -26.78 -18.19
CA ILE A 381 -21.94 -27.45 -17.98
C ILE A 381 -23.01 -26.88 -18.92
N ASP A 382 -23.10 -25.56 -19.06
CA ASP A 382 -24.06 -24.89 -19.97
C ASP A 382 -23.77 -25.15 -21.47
N PHE A 383 -22.59 -25.68 -21.80
CA PHE A 383 -22.23 -26.21 -23.11
C PHE A 383 -22.52 -27.71 -23.23
N GLN A 384 -22.10 -28.51 -22.23
CA GLN A 384 -22.35 -29.95 -22.15
C GLN A 384 -23.86 -30.27 -22.23
N ASP A 385 -24.72 -29.56 -21.49
CA ASP A 385 -26.17 -29.78 -21.50
C ASP A 385 -26.79 -29.61 -22.90
N LYS A 386 -26.29 -28.66 -23.70
CA LYS A 386 -26.76 -28.43 -25.08
C LYS A 386 -26.26 -29.51 -26.02
N GLY A 387 -24.96 -29.83 -25.96
CA GLY A 387 -24.36 -30.86 -26.80
C GLY A 387 -24.94 -32.25 -26.53
N VAL A 388 -25.02 -32.65 -25.26
CA VAL A 388 -25.63 -33.92 -24.83
C VAL A 388 -27.08 -34.03 -25.30
N ASN A 389 -27.89 -32.98 -25.16
CA ASN A 389 -29.28 -33.02 -25.65
C ASN A 389 -29.38 -33.09 -27.18
N GLN A 390 -28.53 -32.37 -27.92
CA GLN A 390 -28.47 -32.48 -29.39
C GLN A 390 -28.06 -33.87 -29.85
N PHE A 391 -27.05 -34.47 -29.20
CA PHE A 391 -26.63 -35.83 -29.54
C PHE A 391 -27.68 -36.88 -29.15
N PHE A 392 -28.35 -36.76 -28.00
CA PHE A 392 -29.46 -37.63 -27.63
C PHE A 392 -30.58 -37.61 -28.68
N MET A 393 -30.98 -36.43 -29.16
CA MET A 393 -31.97 -36.33 -30.24
C MET A 393 -31.48 -37.00 -31.53
N ARG A 394 -30.17 -36.96 -31.82
CA ARG A 394 -29.59 -37.64 -32.98
C ARG A 394 -29.51 -39.17 -32.81
N VAL A 395 -29.24 -39.68 -31.61
CA VAL A 395 -29.30 -41.12 -31.29
C VAL A 395 -30.74 -41.63 -31.43
N ARG A 396 -31.71 -40.91 -30.89
CA ARG A 396 -33.15 -41.23 -31.03
C ARG A 396 -33.57 -41.27 -32.48
N GLU A 397 -33.27 -40.24 -33.26
CA GLU A 397 -33.60 -40.22 -34.69
C GLU A 397 -32.95 -41.39 -35.44
N TRP A 398 -31.63 -41.60 -35.29
CA TRP A 398 -30.92 -42.61 -36.09
C TRP A 398 -31.34 -44.04 -35.75
N TYR A 399 -31.40 -44.40 -34.46
CA TYR A 399 -31.86 -45.73 -34.05
C TYR A 399 -33.38 -45.92 -34.24
N GLY A 400 -34.16 -44.83 -34.26
CA GLY A 400 -35.60 -44.84 -34.53
C GLY A 400 -35.98 -45.38 -35.90
N TRP A 401 -35.08 -45.37 -36.88
CA TRP A 401 -35.32 -46.00 -38.18
C TRP A 401 -35.24 -47.54 -38.11
N HIS A 402 -34.47 -48.09 -37.16
CA HIS A 402 -34.37 -49.53 -36.90
C HIS A 402 -35.48 -50.02 -35.95
N PHE A 403 -35.77 -49.27 -34.88
CA PHE A 403 -36.76 -49.64 -33.86
C PHE A 403 -37.58 -48.41 -33.39
N PRO A 404 -38.58 -47.96 -34.19
CA PRO A 404 -39.32 -46.72 -33.92
C PRO A 404 -40.23 -46.79 -32.69
N GLU A 405 -40.65 -47.98 -32.25
CA GLU A 405 -41.52 -48.15 -31.10
C GLU A 405 -40.84 -47.76 -29.77
N LEU A 406 -39.52 -47.99 -29.64
CA LEU A 406 -38.74 -47.68 -28.44
C LEU A 406 -38.84 -46.20 -28.04
N ILE A 407 -38.97 -45.30 -29.02
CA ILE A 407 -39.13 -43.85 -28.82
C ILE A 407 -40.43 -43.51 -28.09
N LYS A 408 -41.48 -44.34 -28.26
CA LYS A 408 -42.79 -44.14 -27.61
C LYS A 408 -42.83 -44.70 -26.20
N ILE A 409 -42.07 -45.77 -25.93
CA ILE A 409 -42.04 -46.45 -24.63
C ILE A 409 -41.10 -45.71 -23.65
N VAL A 410 -39.94 -45.25 -24.13
CA VAL A 410 -38.87 -44.68 -23.28
C VAL A 410 -38.77 -43.17 -23.49
N SER A 411 -39.28 -42.39 -22.54
CA SER A 411 -39.34 -40.92 -22.62
C SER A 411 -38.03 -40.22 -22.25
N ASP A 412 -37.28 -40.72 -21.28
CA ASP A 412 -35.96 -40.19 -20.93
C ASP A 412 -34.92 -40.54 -22.00
N ASN A 413 -33.93 -39.65 -22.16
CA ASN A 413 -32.92 -39.73 -23.20
C ASN A 413 -31.67 -40.52 -22.76
N LEU A 414 -31.31 -40.49 -21.47
CA LEU A 414 -30.14 -41.22 -20.96
C LEU A 414 -30.42 -42.72 -20.92
N THR A 415 -31.58 -43.11 -20.40
CA THR A 415 -32.07 -44.49 -20.43
C THR A 415 -32.25 -45.00 -21.86
N TYR A 416 -32.84 -44.20 -22.77
CA TYR A 416 -32.91 -44.57 -24.19
C TYR A 416 -31.53 -44.90 -24.77
N ALA A 417 -30.52 -44.04 -24.57
CA ALA A 417 -29.17 -44.29 -25.09
C ALA A 417 -28.52 -45.52 -24.46
N LYS A 418 -28.73 -45.78 -23.16
CA LYS A 418 -28.25 -47.03 -22.50
C LYS A 418 -28.97 -48.28 -23.02
N LEU A 419 -30.26 -48.18 -23.36
CA LEU A 419 -31.02 -49.28 -23.95
C LEU A 419 -30.58 -49.58 -25.38
N VAL A 420 -30.24 -48.58 -26.20
CA VAL A 420 -29.62 -48.80 -27.52
C VAL A 420 -28.34 -49.64 -27.40
N LEU A 421 -27.50 -49.35 -26.40
CA LEU A 421 -26.26 -50.07 -26.15
C LEU A 421 -26.45 -51.53 -25.70
N ALA A 422 -27.52 -51.81 -24.94
CA ALA A 422 -27.83 -53.15 -24.42
C ALA A 422 -28.66 -54.02 -25.38
N ILE A 423 -29.53 -53.40 -26.19
CA ILE A 423 -30.38 -54.09 -27.16
C ILE A 423 -29.55 -54.53 -28.38
N GLY A 424 -28.78 -53.61 -28.99
CA GLY A 424 -28.10 -53.89 -30.27
C GLY A 424 -29.11 -54.01 -31.43
N ASP A 425 -29.13 -55.15 -32.13
CA ASP A 425 -30.17 -55.48 -33.11
C ASP A 425 -31.44 -55.94 -32.38
N LYS A 426 -32.60 -55.39 -32.78
CA LYS A 426 -33.94 -55.79 -32.31
C LYS A 426 -34.19 -57.30 -32.41
N LYS A 427 -33.55 -57.99 -33.36
CA LYS A 427 -33.64 -59.46 -33.54
C LYS A 427 -32.97 -60.26 -32.43
N SER A 428 -32.17 -59.61 -31.58
CA SER A 428 -31.50 -60.24 -30.43
C SER A 428 -32.25 -60.05 -29.09
N LEU A 429 -33.49 -59.57 -29.13
CA LEU A 429 -34.39 -59.44 -27.97
C LEU A 429 -35.15 -60.75 -27.71
N ASN A 430 -34.66 -61.50 -26.74
CA ASN A 430 -35.39 -62.60 -26.10
C ASN A 430 -35.83 -62.20 -24.69
N ASP A 431 -36.79 -62.94 -24.11
CA ASP A 431 -37.18 -62.83 -22.70
C ASP A 431 -35.98 -63.07 -21.75
N ASP A 432 -34.91 -63.76 -22.18
CA ASP A 432 -33.65 -63.91 -21.42
C ASP A 432 -33.01 -62.55 -21.05
N LYS A 433 -33.13 -61.54 -21.92
CA LYS A 433 -32.61 -60.18 -21.71
C LYS A 433 -33.54 -59.29 -20.88
N LEU A 434 -34.72 -59.78 -20.46
CA LEU A 434 -35.71 -58.99 -19.73
C LEU A 434 -35.13 -58.41 -18.44
N HIS A 435 -34.34 -59.20 -17.71
CA HIS A 435 -33.72 -58.77 -16.45
C HIS A 435 -32.72 -57.62 -16.65
N ASP A 436 -31.85 -57.70 -17.67
CA ASP A 436 -30.89 -56.63 -17.99
C ASP A 436 -31.59 -55.32 -18.38
N ILE A 437 -32.65 -55.43 -19.18
CA ILE A 437 -33.46 -54.30 -19.65
C ILE A 437 -34.26 -53.68 -18.48
N ALA A 438 -34.83 -54.50 -17.60
CA ALA A 438 -35.51 -54.04 -16.39
C ALA A 438 -34.54 -53.32 -15.43
N ALA A 439 -33.32 -53.82 -15.26
CA ALA A 439 -32.29 -53.16 -14.45
C ALA A 439 -31.94 -51.76 -14.99
N LEU A 440 -31.83 -51.61 -16.32
CA LEU A 440 -31.59 -50.30 -16.96
C LEU A 440 -32.79 -49.34 -16.90
N LEU A 441 -34.00 -49.85 -16.67
CA LEU A 441 -35.24 -49.08 -16.52
C LEU A 441 -35.60 -48.77 -15.05
N GLY A 442 -34.83 -49.26 -14.07
CA GLY A 442 -35.13 -49.08 -12.65
C GLY A 442 -36.19 -50.06 -12.12
N GLU A 443 -36.10 -51.32 -12.54
CA GLU A 443 -36.98 -52.44 -12.15
C GLU A 443 -38.43 -52.38 -12.69
N ASP A 444 -38.72 -51.46 -13.62
CA ASP A 444 -39.97 -51.38 -14.39
C ASP A 444 -40.14 -52.58 -15.37
N GLY A 445 -40.42 -53.77 -14.84
CA GLY A 445 -40.60 -55.00 -15.62
C GLY A 445 -41.68 -54.92 -16.70
N GLU A 446 -42.76 -54.17 -16.45
CA GLU A 446 -43.81 -53.91 -17.46
C GLU A 446 -43.27 -53.21 -18.72
N LYS A 447 -42.34 -52.26 -18.55
CA LYS A 447 -41.71 -51.55 -19.67
C LYS A 447 -40.69 -52.44 -20.38
N ALA A 448 -39.96 -53.28 -19.65
CA ALA A 448 -39.04 -54.26 -20.24
C ALA A 448 -39.79 -55.26 -21.14
N GLN A 449 -40.90 -55.83 -20.64
CA GLN A 449 -41.78 -56.71 -21.41
C GLN A 449 -42.37 -55.97 -22.62
N ALA A 450 -42.87 -54.74 -22.44
CA ALA A 450 -43.43 -53.94 -23.54
C ALA A 450 -42.40 -53.62 -24.64
N ILE A 451 -41.11 -53.47 -24.32
CA ILE A 451 -40.04 -53.32 -25.32
C ILE A 451 -39.82 -54.62 -26.08
N ILE A 452 -39.76 -55.76 -25.40
CA ILE A 452 -39.59 -57.07 -26.02
C ILE A 452 -40.78 -57.39 -26.96
N ASP A 453 -42.01 -57.15 -26.51
CA ASP A 453 -43.21 -57.42 -27.32
C ASP A 453 -43.40 -56.40 -28.44
N ALA A 454 -42.97 -55.14 -28.25
CA ALA A 454 -42.86 -54.18 -29.35
C ALA A 454 -41.80 -54.58 -30.39
N ALA A 455 -40.70 -55.22 -29.99
CA ALA A 455 -39.69 -55.73 -30.93
C ALA A 455 -40.21 -56.92 -31.74
N LYS A 456 -40.96 -57.85 -31.11
CA LYS A 456 -41.66 -58.97 -31.79
C LYS A 456 -42.64 -58.50 -32.88
N VAL A 457 -43.14 -57.26 -32.79
CA VAL A 457 -44.14 -56.67 -33.72
C VAL A 457 -43.58 -55.46 -34.50
N SER A 458 -42.28 -55.13 -34.36
CA SER A 458 -41.70 -53.90 -34.91
C SER A 458 -41.64 -53.93 -36.43
N MET A 459 -42.16 -52.88 -37.07
CA MET A 459 -42.13 -52.67 -38.52
C MET A 459 -40.93 -51.80 -38.95
N GLY A 460 -39.96 -51.55 -38.05
CA GLY A 460 -38.74 -50.79 -38.35
C GLY A 460 -37.80 -51.51 -39.32
N LEU A 461 -36.86 -50.76 -39.92
CA LEU A 461 -35.90 -51.30 -40.89
C LEU A 461 -34.93 -52.30 -40.25
N ASP A 462 -34.42 -53.25 -41.03
CA ASP A 462 -33.28 -54.07 -40.62
C ASP A 462 -31.98 -53.33 -40.92
N ILE A 463 -31.21 -53.03 -39.87
CA ILE A 463 -29.95 -52.28 -39.94
C ILE A 463 -28.79 -53.21 -40.30
N SER A 464 -27.77 -52.72 -41.02
CA SER A 464 -26.56 -53.52 -41.26
C SER A 464 -25.69 -53.57 -39.99
N PRO A 465 -24.88 -54.62 -39.78
CA PRO A 465 -23.98 -54.70 -38.63
C PRO A 465 -22.98 -53.52 -38.55
N ALA A 466 -22.53 -53.01 -39.70
CA ALA A 466 -21.60 -51.88 -39.76
C ALA A 466 -22.28 -50.54 -39.41
N ASP A 467 -23.53 -50.33 -39.86
CA ASP A 467 -24.32 -49.16 -39.46
C ASP A 467 -24.65 -49.21 -37.95
N LEU A 468 -24.97 -50.40 -37.44
CA LEU A 468 -25.24 -50.64 -36.03
C LEU A 468 -24.02 -50.34 -35.15
N GLU A 469 -22.82 -50.75 -35.56
CA GLU A 469 -21.56 -50.46 -34.85
C GLU A 469 -21.32 -48.95 -34.72
N ILE A 470 -21.58 -48.17 -35.78
CA ILE A 470 -21.44 -46.71 -35.76
C ILE A 470 -22.50 -46.07 -34.85
N VAL A 471 -23.76 -46.55 -34.87
CA VAL A 471 -24.82 -46.09 -33.96
C VAL A 471 -24.49 -46.42 -32.51
N HIS A 472 -23.92 -47.60 -32.24
CA HIS A 472 -23.53 -48.07 -30.92
C HIS A 472 -22.38 -47.23 -30.35
N GLY A 473 -21.29 -47.06 -31.09
CA GLY A 473 -20.17 -46.19 -30.69
C GLY A 473 -20.58 -44.72 -30.50
N PHE A 474 -21.54 -44.22 -31.28
CA PHE A 474 -22.12 -42.90 -31.05
C PHE A 474 -22.95 -42.85 -29.76
N ALA A 475 -23.79 -43.85 -29.49
CA ALA A 475 -24.54 -43.94 -28.23
C ALA A 475 -23.62 -44.05 -27.00
N GLU A 476 -22.50 -44.79 -27.10
CA GLU A 476 -21.50 -44.90 -26.03
C GLU A 476 -20.87 -43.54 -25.72
N ALA A 477 -20.42 -42.83 -26.76
CA ALA A 477 -19.85 -41.48 -26.63
C ALA A 477 -20.85 -40.49 -25.98
N VAL A 478 -22.14 -40.63 -26.26
CA VAL A 478 -23.20 -39.79 -25.66
C VAL A 478 -23.46 -40.14 -24.20
N VAL A 479 -23.53 -41.43 -23.85
CA VAL A 479 -23.67 -41.87 -22.45
C VAL A 479 -22.46 -41.41 -21.62
N LYS A 480 -21.25 -41.62 -22.14
CA LYS A 480 -19.98 -41.17 -21.54
C LYS A 480 -19.95 -39.65 -21.35
N GLN A 481 -20.46 -38.88 -22.31
CA GLN A 481 -20.53 -37.42 -22.19
C GLN A 481 -21.60 -36.96 -21.17
N ALA A 482 -22.71 -37.68 -21.03
CA ALA A 482 -23.69 -37.42 -19.97
C ALA A 482 -23.15 -37.76 -18.57
N GLU A 483 -22.27 -38.76 -18.46
CA GLU A 483 -21.58 -39.11 -17.22
C GLU A 483 -20.44 -38.13 -16.89
N ASN A 484 -19.67 -37.69 -17.89
CA ASN A 484 -18.75 -36.56 -17.77
C ASN A 484 -19.46 -35.32 -17.22
N ARG A 485 -20.65 -34.99 -17.73
CA ARG A 485 -21.47 -33.86 -17.25
C ARG A 485 -21.84 -34.00 -15.76
N LYS A 486 -22.20 -35.20 -15.29
CA LYS A 486 -22.42 -35.47 -13.86
C LYS A 486 -21.14 -35.22 -13.05
N SER A 487 -19.99 -35.68 -13.55
CA SER A 487 -18.70 -35.41 -12.92
C SER A 487 -18.35 -33.91 -12.86
N THR A 488 -18.61 -33.14 -13.92
CA THR A 488 -18.42 -31.68 -13.91
C THR A 488 -19.30 -31.00 -12.86
N ALA A 489 -20.55 -31.45 -12.68
CA ALA A 489 -21.47 -30.91 -11.70
C ALA A 489 -21.02 -31.18 -10.25
N LEU A 490 -20.59 -32.41 -9.95
CA LEU A 490 -20.03 -32.77 -8.63
C LEU A 490 -18.73 -32.02 -8.32
N TYR A 491 -17.86 -31.85 -9.33
CA TYR A 491 -16.67 -31.00 -9.20
C TYR A 491 -17.02 -29.54 -8.90
N LEU A 492 -18.00 -28.97 -9.62
CA LEU A 492 -18.47 -27.60 -9.38
C LEU A 492 -19.06 -27.45 -7.97
N GLU A 493 -19.79 -28.45 -7.47
CA GLU A 493 -20.35 -28.47 -6.12
C GLU A 493 -19.28 -28.49 -5.04
N LYS A 494 -18.28 -29.39 -5.15
CA LYS A 494 -17.13 -29.41 -4.23
C LYS A 494 -16.31 -28.12 -4.31
N LYS A 495 -16.05 -27.60 -5.51
CA LYS A 495 -15.27 -26.36 -5.70
C LYS A 495 -16.02 -25.12 -5.22
N MET A 496 -17.34 -25.07 -5.34
CA MET A 496 -18.17 -24.00 -4.77
C MET A 496 -18.13 -24.02 -3.24
N SER A 497 -18.18 -25.21 -2.60
CA SER A 497 -18.17 -25.32 -1.14
C SER A 497 -16.89 -24.76 -0.52
N ASN A 498 -15.78 -24.79 -1.26
CA ASN A 498 -14.48 -24.28 -0.82
C ASN A 498 -14.24 -22.79 -1.17
N VAL A 499 -15.16 -22.13 -1.87
CA VAL A 499 -14.97 -20.75 -2.40
C VAL A 499 -16.12 -19.81 -2.04
N ALA A 500 -17.36 -20.30 -2.00
CA ALA A 500 -18.55 -19.53 -1.62
C ALA A 500 -19.66 -20.41 -0.97
N PRO A 501 -19.38 -21.06 0.16
CA PRO A 501 -20.34 -21.95 0.83
C PRO A 501 -21.61 -21.22 1.28
N ASN A 502 -21.54 -19.94 1.66
CA ASN A 502 -22.72 -19.20 2.10
C ASN A 502 -23.68 -18.92 0.94
N LEU A 503 -23.15 -18.53 -0.22
CA LEU A 503 -23.93 -18.37 -1.44
C LEU A 503 -24.48 -19.72 -1.94
N GLN A 504 -23.72 -20.80 -1.84
CA GLN A 504 -24.18 -22.16 -2.17
C GLN A 504 -25.37 -22.59 -1.31
N THR A 505 -25.25 -22.51 0.01
CA THR A 505 -26.32 -22.90 0.94
C THR A 505 -27.58 -22.02 0.79
N LEU A 506 -27.41 -20.75 0.40
CA LEU A 506 -28.51 -19.79 0.27
C LEU A 506 -29.34 -19.93 -1.03
N ILE A 507 -28.74 -20.32 -2.17
CA ILE A 507 -29.47 -20.39 -3.47
C ILE A 507 -29.21 -21.66 -4.31
N GLY A 508 -28.30 -22.53 -3.89
CA GLY A 508 -27.89 -23.73 -4.61
C GLY A 508 -26.80 -23.48 -5.65
N THR A 509 -25.88 -24.45 -5.74
CA THR A 509 -24.69 -24.45 -6.60
C THR A 509 -24.94 -23.94 -8.04
N PRO A 510 -25.97 -24.38 -8.80
CA PRO A 510 -26.12 -24.00 -10.20
C PRO A 510 -26.54 -22.54 -10.40
N VAL A 511 -27.25 -21.95 -9.44
CA VAL A 511 -27.65 -20.52 -9.50
C VAL A 511 -26.49 -19.65 -9.01
N ALA A 512 -25.79 -20.06 -7.94
CA ALA A 512 -24.59 -19.39 -7.45
C ALA A 512 -23.49 -19.29 -8.54
N ALA A 513 -23.19 -20.41 -9.22
CA ALA A 513 -22.19 -20.46 -10.28
C ALA A 513 -22.54 -19.53 -11.46
N ARG A 514 -23.80 -19.50 -11.90
CA ARG A 514 -24.25 -18.59 -12.96
C ARG A 514 -24.23 -17.12 -12.54
N LEU A 515 -24.48 -16.78 -11.26
CA LEU A 515 -24.30 -15.40 -10.77
C LEU A 515 -22.83 -14.96 -10.80
N ILE A 516 -21.91 -15.81 -10.31
CA ILE A 516 -20.46 -15.54 -10.33
C ILE A 516 -19.97 -15.40 -11.77
N SER A 517 -20.36 -16.33 -12.65
CA SER A 517 -20.02 -16.29 -14.09
C SER A 517 -20.54 -15.03 -14.78
N HIS A 518 -21.76 -14.57 -14.48
CA HIS A 518 -22.33 -13.36 -15.10
C HIS A 518 -21.77 -12.06 -14.51
N ALA A 519 -21.16 -12.08 -13.32
CA ALA A 519 -20.39 -10.96 -12.77
C ALA A 519 -18.92 -10.96 -13.21
N GLY A 520 -18.43 -12.06 -13.79
CA GLY A 520 -17.05 -12.27 -14.22
C GLY A 520 -16.05 -12.53 -13.08
N SER A 521 -16.44 -12.35 -11.82
CA SER A 521 -15.73 -12.83 -10.63
C SER A 521 -16.63 -12.71 -9.38
N LEU A 522 -16.30 -13.46 -8.33
CA LEU A 522 -16.90 -13.33 -7.00
C LEU A 522 -16.61 -11.94 -6.39
N THR A 523 -15.42 -11.38 -6.66
CA THR A 523 -15.04 -10.02 -6.24
C THR A 523 -15.84 -8.92 -6.96
N ASN A 524 -16.29 -9.14 -8.20
CA ASN A 524 -17.24 -8.24 -8.85
C ASN A 524 -18.65 -8.42 -8.27
N LEU A 525 -19.08 -9.67 -8.04
CA LEU A 525 -20.38 -9.99 -7.47
C LEU A 525 -20.57 -9.42 -6.04
N SER A 526 -19.50 -9.39 -5.24
CA SER A 526 -19.50 -8.80 -3.90
C SER A 526 -19.58 -7.27 -3.94
N LYS A 527 -18.91 -6.63 -4.91
CA LYS A 527 -18.97 -5.17 -5.16
C LYS A 527 -20.33 -4.71 -5.69
N TYR A 528 -21.04 -5.53 -6.46
CA TYR A 528 -22.35 -5.16 -7.00
C TYR A 528 -23.37 -4.84 -5.88
N PRO A 529 -24.25 -3.84 -6.07
CA PRO A 529 -25.35 -3.59 -5.16
C PRO A 529 -26.45 -4.64 -5.37
N ALA A 530 -27.17 -4.98 -4.29
CA ALA A 530 -28.26 -5.96 -4.34
C ALA A 530 -29.37 -5.62 -5.36
N SER A 531 -29.56 -4.34 -5.70
CA SER A 531 -30.46 -3.89 -6.76
C SER A 531 -30.04 -4.37 -8.15
N THR A 532 -28.74 -4.45 -8.44
CA THR A 532 -28.18 -5.01 -9.67
C THR A 532 -28.24 -6.54 -9.64
N LEU A 533 -27.88 -7.15 -8.51
CA LEU A 533 -27.97 -8.61 -8.33
C LEU A 533 -29.41 -9.12 -8.52
N GLN A 534 -30.43 -8.33 -8.15
CA GLN A 534 -31.84 -8.66 -8.38
C GLN A 534 -32.18 -8.86 -9.87
N ILE A 535 -31.53 -8.14 -10.78
CA ILE A 535 -31.83 -8.09 -12.23
C ILE A 535 -30.75 -8.75 -13.11
N LEU A 536 -29.68 -9.29 -12.52
CA LEU A 536 -28.53 -9.84 -13.24
C LEU A 536 -28.97 -10.96 -14.21
N GLY A 537 -28.61 -10.86 -15.49
CA GLY A 537 -29.07 -11.71 -16.59
C GLY A 537 -30.38 -11.28 -17.27
N ALA A 538 -31.04 -10.21 -16.81
CA ALA A 538 -32.23 -9.62 -17.44
C ALA A 538 -31.98 -8.24 -18.08
N GLU A 539 -30.72 -7.83 -18.25
CA GLU A 539 -30.31 -6.50 -18.71
C GLU A 539 -30.89 -6.18 -20.10
N LYS A 540 -30.91 -7.15 -21.01
CA LYS A 540 -31.49 -6.98 -22.36
C LYS A 540 -32.99 -6.66 -22.29
N ALA A 541 -33.72 -7.25 -21.34
CA ALA A 541 -35.13 -6.93 -21.11
C ALA A 541 -35.30 -5.58 -20.40
N LEU A 542 -34.42 -5.24 -19.46
CA LEU A 542 -34.40 -3.95 -18.77
C LEU A 542 -34.13 -2.79 -19.73
N PHE A 543 -33.07 -2.84 -20.53
CA PHE A 543 -32.75 -1.79 -21.49
C PHE A 543 -33.83 -1.64 -22.58
N ARG A 544 -34.47 -2.74 -22.99
CA ARG A 544 -35.65 -2.67 -23.88
C ARG A 544 -36.82 -1.97 -23.19
N ALA A 545 -37.12 -2.32 -21.94
CA ALA A 545 -38.21 -1.71 -21.17
C ALA A 545 -37.98 -0.21 -20.91
N LEU A 546 -36.76 0.19 -20.57
CA LEU A 546 -36.36 1.59 -20.42
C LEU A 546 -36.51 2.38 -21.73
N LYS A 547 -36.08 1.81 -22.87
CA LYS A 547 -36.26 2.43 -24.20
C LYS A 547 -37.72 2.59 -24.59
N SER A 548 -38.58 1.61 -24.30
CA SER A 548 -40.02 1.67 -24.62
C SER A 548 -40.90 2.25 -23.50
N LYS A 549 -40.30 2.80 -22.43
CA LYS A 549 -40.99 3.29 -21.21
C LYS A 549 -42.02 2.30 -20.63
N SER A 550 -41.73 1.00 -20.74
CA SER A 550 -42.61 -0.09 -20.28
C SER A 550 -42.12 -0.73 -18.97
N ASN A 551 -42.92 -1.65 -18.42
CA ASN A 551 -42.64 -2.30 -17.13
C ASN A 551 -41.29 -3.03 -17.12
N THR A 552 -40.40 -2.63 -16.21
CA THR A 552 -39.07 -3.23 -16.04
C THR A 552 -39.12 -4.63 -15.42
N PRO A 553 -38.17 -5.54 -15.75
CA PRO A 553 -38.10 -6.86 -15.15
C PRO A 553 -37.85 -6.78 -13.64
N LYS A 554 -38.49 -7.69 -12.87
CA LYS A 554 -38.45 -7.72 -11.39
C LYS A 554 -37.50 -8.78 -10.83
N TYR A 555 -36.84 -9.54 -11.69
CA TYR A 555 -35.92 -10.62 -11.39
C TYR A 555 -35.06 -10.95 -12.62
N GLY A 556 -33.82 -11.38 -12.40
CA GLY A 556 -32.94 -12.02 -13.38
C GLY A 556 -32.69 -13.49 -13.05
N LEU A 557 -31.44 -13.95 -13.13
CA LEU A 557 -30.98 -15.33 -12.86
C LEU A 557 -31.50 -15.91 -11.54
N ILE A 558 -31.63 -15.08 -10.50
CA ILE A 558 -32.19 -15.49 -9.20
C ILE A 558 -33.62 -16.05 -9.28
N TYR A 559 -34.37 -15.80 -10.37
CA TYR A 559 -35.71 -16.37 -10.60
C TYR A 559 -35.72 -17.90 -10.55
N HIS A 560 -34.61 -18.55 -10.90
CA HIS A 560 -34.45 -20.02 -10.84
C HIS A 560 -34.23 -20.56 -9.42
N SER A 561 -34.18 -19.71 -8.38
CA SER A 561 -34.15 -20.15 -6.99
C SER A 561 -35.48 -20.74 -6.54
N SER A 562 -35.41 -21.80 -5.73
CA SER A 562 -36.59 -22.49 -5.17
C SER A 562 -37.50 -21.54 -4.36
N PHE A 563 -36.93 -20.55 -3.68
CA PHE A 563 -37.67 -19.53 -2.91
C PHE A 563 -38.59 -18.66 -3.77
N ILE A 564 -38.15 -18.27 -4.98
CA ILE A 564 -38.99 -17.50 -5.92
C ILE A 564 -39.99 -18.43 -6.63
N GLY A 565 -39.68 -19.72 -6.76
CA GLY A 565 -40.64 -20.77 -7.13
C GLY A 565 -41.80 -20.88 -6.14
N LYS A 566 -41.50 -21.11 -4.85
CA LYS A 566 -42.45 -21.26 -3.73
C LYS A 566 -43.31 -20.01 -3.46
N ALA A 567 -42.83 -18.80 -3.81
CA ALA A 567 -43.53 -17.56 -3.50
C ALA A 567 -44.74 -17.29 -4.43
N GLY A 568 -45.91 -17.00 -3.86
CA GLY A 568 -47.11 -16.61 -4.63
C GLY A 568 -46.89 -15.35 -5.50
N VAL A 569 -47.54 -15.30 -6.67
CA VAL A 569 -47.23 -14.37 -7.79
C VAL A 569 -47.06 -12.91 -7.36
N ARG A 570 -48.00 -12.36 -6.56
CA ARG A 570 -47.96 -10.97 -6.05
C ARG A 570 -46.73 -10.68 -5.17
N ASN A 571 -46.19 -11.70 -4.50
CA ASN A 571 -45.08 -11.61 -3.56
C ASN A 571 -43.72 -11.95 -4.20
N LYS A 572 -43.65 -12.59 -5.38
CA LYS A 572 -42.39 -12.95 -6.05
C LYS A 572 -41.41 -11.78 -6.17
N GLY A 573 -41.88 -10.59 -6.57
CA GLY A 573 -41.04 -9.38 -6.66
C GLY A 573 -40.54 -8.84 -5.31
N ARG A 574 -41.22 -9.16 -4.20
CA ARG A 574 -40.82 -8.78 -2.83
C ARG A 574 -39.79 -9.77 -2.27
N ILE A 575 -39.99 -11.07 -2.48
CA ILE A 575 -39.01 -12.12 -2.16
C ILE A 575 -37.75 -11.97 -3.01
N SER A 576 -37.86 -11.71 -4.31
CA SER A 576 -36.74 -11.44 -5.23
C SER A 576 -35.76 -10.39 -4.67
N ARG A 577 -36.28 -9.23 -4.26
CA ARG A 577 -35.46 -8.17 -3.63
C ARG A 577 -34.86 -8.59 -2.29
N TYR A 578 -35.63 -9.30 -1.45
CA TYR A 578 -35.14 -9.76 -0.15
C TYR A 578 -34.01 -10.78 -0.30
N LEU A 579 -34.17 -11.75 -1.20
CA LEU A 579 -33.16 -12.74 -1.55
C LEU A 579 -31.93 -12.07 -2.17
N ALA A 580 -32.09 -11.11 -3.08
CA ALA A 580 -30.96 -10.38 -3.66
C ALA A 580 -30.13 -9.63 -2.60
N ASN A 581 -30.79 -9.04 -1.58
CA ASN A 581 -30.11 -8.46 -0.42
C ASN A 581 -29.34 -9.52 0.38
N LYS A 582 -29.89 -10.73 0.55
CA LYS A 582 -29.19 -11.83 1.24
C LYS A 582 -28.00 -12.36 0.45
N CYS A 583 -28.16 -12.60 -0.86
CA CYS A 583 -27.07 -13.05 -1.73
C CYS A 583 -25.93 -12.01 -1.80
N SER A 584 -26.25 -10.72 -1.81
CA SER A 584 -25.26 -9.63 -1.78
C SER A 584 -24.51 -9.53 -0.44
N MET A 585 -25.07 -10.03 0.66
CA MET A 585 -24.34 -10.18 1.94
C MET A 585 -23.51 -11.48 1.96
N ALA A 586 -24.09 -12.61 1.55
CA ALA A 586 -23.39 -13.89 1.45
C ALA A 586 -22.13 -13.78 0.57
N SER A 587 -22.26 -13.25 -0.65
CA SER A 587 -21.12 -13.07 -1.56
C SER A 587 -20.06 -12.08 -1.08
N ARG A 588 -20.36 -11.23 -0.08
CA ARG A 588 -19.36 -10.39 0.60
C ARG A 588 -18.63 -11.16 1.69
N ILE A 589 -19.36 -11.93 2.50
CA ILE A 589 -18.76 -12.82 3.51
C ILE A 589 -17.84 -13.83 2.82
N ASP A 590 -18.33 -14.54 1.81
CA ASP A 590 -17.56 -15.53 1.02
C ASP A 590 -16.30 -14.94 0.35
N ASN A 591 -16.35 -13.69 -0.10
CA ASN A 591 -15.23 -13.05 -0.82
C ASN A 591 -14.17 -12.42 0.09
N PHE A 592 -14.55 -11.98 1.31
CA PHE A 592 -13.68 -11.19 2.18
C PHE A 592 -13.26 -11.91 3.48
N SER A 593 -13.93 -13.00 3.87
CA SER A 593 -13.40 -13.91 4.91
C SER A 593 -12.19 -14.67 4.35
N GLU A 594 -11.12 -14.86 5.13
CA GLU A 594 -10.00 -15.70 4.69
C GLU A 594 -10.47 -17.17 4.56
N GLU A 595 -11.17 -17.66 5.58
CA GLU A 595 -11.86 -18.96 5.58
C GLU A 595 -13.39 -18.77 5.72
N PRO A 596 -14.21 -19.15 4.72
CA PRO A 596 -15.65 -18.92 4.76
C PRO A 596 -16.40 -20.08 5.42
N SER A 597 -16.95 -19.87 6.62
CA SER A 597 -17.81 -20.87 7.30
C SER A 597 -19.22 -20.92 6.70
N THR A 598 -19.91 -22.07 6.77
CA THR A 598 -21.26 -22.28 6.20
C THR A 598 -22.39 -21.66 7.05
N ARG A 599 -22.13 -21.35 8.32
CA ARG A 599 -23.15 -20.96 9.32
C ARG A 599 -23.94 -19.71 8.93
N PHE A 600 -23.31 -18.72 8.30
CA PHE A 600 -24.02 -17.53 7.84
C PHE A 600 -25.02 -17.87 6.71
N GLY A 601 -24.69 -18.81 5.83
CA GLY A 601 -25.55 -19.31 4.76
C GLY A 601 -26.79 -20.02 5.29
N GLU A 602 -26.61 -20.87 6.31
CA GLU A 602 -27.70 -21.55 7.02
C GLU A 602 -28.67 -20.53 7.65
N ALA A 603 -28.14 -19.56 8.41
CA ALA A 603 -28.95 -18.52 9.04
C ALA A 603 -29.58 -17.54 8.03
N LEU A 604 -28.91 -17.25 6.91
CA LEU A 604 -29.47 -16.43 5.82
C LEU A 604 -30.60 -17.17 5.10
N LYS A 605 -30.45 -18.47 4.87
CA LYS A 605 -31.47 -19.35 4.28
C LYS A 605 -32.71 -19.39 5.19
N GLN A 606 -32.53 -19.66 6.48
CA GLN A 606 -33.63 -19.65 7.46
C GLN A 606 -34.37 -18.30 7.47
N GLN A 607 -33.65 -17.16 7.41
CA GLN A 607 -34.28 -15.85 7.32
C GLN A 607 -35.08 -15.62 6.01
N VAL A 608 -34.72 -16.28 4.90
CA VAL A 608 -35.54 -16.26 3.66
C VAL A 608 -36.77 -17.15 3.81
N GLU A 609 -36.65 -18.29 4.49
CA GLU A 609 -37.77 -19.21 4.76
C GLU A 609 -38.78 -18.60 5.75
N ASP A 610 -38.32 -18.05 6.89
CA ASP A 610 -39.12 -17.22 7.81
C ASP A 610 -39.84 -16.07 7.06
N ARG A 611 -39.17 -15.46 6.08
CA ARG A 611 -39.75 -14.36 5.29
C ARG A 611 -40.77 -14.84 4.26
N LEU A 612 -40.65 -16.07 3.79
CA LEU A 612 -41.65 -16.71 2.94
C LEU A 612 -42.86 -17.15 3.79
N GLU A 613 -42.62 -17.71 4.98
CA GLU A 613 -43.66 -18.05 5.97
C GLU A 613 -44.46 -16.81 6.38
N PHE A 614 -43.80 -15.68 6.68
CA PHE A 614 -44.45 -14.39 6.95
C PHE A 614 -45.44 -13.96 5.85
N TYR A 615 -45.17 -14.29 4.58
CA TYR A 615 -46.09 -13.95 3.48
C TYR A 615 -47.25 -14.95 3.29
N ALA A 616 -47.28 -16.04 4.05
CA ALA A 616 -48.39 -16.99 4.13
C ALA A 616 -49.15 -16.90 5.47
N THR A 617 -48.44 -16.87 6.61
CA THR A 617 -49.00 -16.94 7.99
C THR A 617 -49.06 -15.59 8.70
N GLY A 618 -48.32 -14.58 8.23
CA GLY A 618 -48.21 -13.27 8.90
C GLY A 618 -47.29 -13.23 10.13
N LYS A 619 -46.70 -14.36 10.54
CA LYS A 619 -45.73 -14.48 11.65
C LYS A 619 -44.49 -13.63 11.35
N LYS A 620 -44.21 -12.62 12.18
CA LYS A 620 -43.10 -11.67 11.96
C LYS A 620 -41.74 -12.40 12.10
N PRO A 621 -40.83 -12.28 11.11
CA PRO A 621 -39.50 -12.89 11.18
C PRO A 621 -38.61 -12.15 12.19
N ALA A 622 -37.52 -12.79 12.61
CA ALA A 622 -36.50 -12.18 13.45
C ALA A 622 -35.78 -10.99 12.76
N LYS A 623 -35.12 -10.12 13.54
CA LYS A 623 -34.27 -9.07 12.97
C LYS A 623 -32.94 -9.65 12.50
N ASN A 624 -32.46 -9.20 11.35
CA ASN A 624 -31.14 -9.59 10.82
C ASN A 624 -30.00 -9.27 11.80
N SER A 625 -30.06 -8.14 12.52
CA SER A 625 -29.06 -7.76 13.53
C SER A 625 -28.90 -8.79 14.63
N ASP A 626 -30.01 -9.38 15.06
CA ASP A 626 -30.08 -10.19 16.27
C ASP A 626 -29.63 -11.62 15.92
N VAL A 627 -30.04 -12.12 14.74
CA VAL A 627 -29.60 -13.41 14.19
C VAL A 627 -28.12 -13.39 13.77
N MET A 628 -27.64 -12.30 13.17
CA MET A 628 -26.22 -12.18 12.77
C MET A 628 -25.29 -12.12 13.96
N LYS A 629 -25.73 -11.52 15.09
CA LYS A 629 -25.00 -11.61 16.35
C LYS A 629 -24.92 -13.05 16.83
N SER A 630 -26.06 -13.75 16.99
CA SER A 630 -26.03 -15.15 17.43
C SER A 630 -25.22 -16.10 16.53
N VAL A 631 -24.96 -15.77 15.26
CA VAL A 631 -24.06 -16.55 14.40
C VAL A 631 -22.59 -16.16 14.58
N MET A 632 -22.29 -14.89 14.84
CA MET A 632 -20.94 -14.48 15.26
C MET A 632 -20.60 -15.07 16.63
N ASP A 633 -21.52 -14.95 17.60
CA ASP A 633 -21.39 -15.52 18.94
C ASP A 633 -21.11 -17.05 18.85
N LEU A 634 -21.84 -17.79 17.99
CA LEU A 634 -21.64 -19.23 17.73
C LEU A 634 -20.41 -19.61 16.88
N ILE A 635 -19.60 -18.64 16.44
CA ILE A 635 -18.31 -18.87 15.79
C ILE A 635 -17.18 -18.50 16.76
N ASP A 636 -17.35 -17.41 17.51
CA ASP A 636 -16.46 -16.99 18.62
C ASP A 636 -16.42 -18.06 19.73
N ASP A 637 -17.58 -18.62 20.12
CA ASP A 637 -17.73 -19.80 21.00
C ASP A 637 -17.24 -21.12 20.33
N GLY A 638 -16.82 -21.08 19.06
CA GLY A 638 -16.56 -22.26 18.21
C GLY A 638 -15.08 -22.53 17.90
N ASP A 639 -14.19 -21.55 18.08
CA ASP A 639 -12.74 -21.69 17.87
C ASP A 639 -12.00 -22.31 19.08
N ASP A 640 -12.73 -22.66 20.15
CA ASP A 640 -12.22 -23.12 21.46
C ASP A 640 -12.45 -24.64 21.69
N VAL A 641 -12.69 -25.42 20.63
CA VAL A 641 -12.88 -26.89 20.66
C VAL A 641 -12.11 -27.56 19.52
N ASP A 642 -11.03 -28.26 19.86
CA ASP A 642 -10.20 -29.06 18.94
C ASP A 642 -10.96 -30.24 18.28
N GLU A 643 -10.33 -30.82 17.26
CA GLU A 643 -10.80 -31.99 16.49
C GLU A 643 -11.06 -33.22 17.38
N ASP A 644 -12.26 -33.82 17.34
CA ASP A 644 -12.45 -35.30 17.17
C ASP A 644 -13.92 -35.78 17.07
N GLU A 645 -14.07 -37.05 16.62
CA GLU A 645 -15.21 -38.00 16.68
C GLU A 645 -16.58 -37.68 16.00
N GLU A 646 -16.69 -38.16 14.74
CA GLU A 646 -17.73 -39.05 14.16
C GLU A 646 -19.25 -38.72 14.19
N MET A 647 -20.02 -39.45 13.36
CA MET A 647 -21.45 -39.19 13.08
C MET A 647 -22.39 -40.22 13.73
N ALA A 648 -23.51 -39.74 14.30
CA ALA A 648 -24.65 -40.57 14.70
C ALA A 648 -26.01 -39.87 14.46
N ASP A 649 -27.07 -40.66 14.24
CA ASP A 649 -28.32 -40.25 13.59
C ASP A 649 -29.23 -39.23 14.32
N VAL A 650 -30.08 -38.57 13.51
CA VAL A 650 -31.16 -37.67 13.92
C VAL A 650 -32.44 -38.45 14.26
N PRO A 651 -33.12 -38.09 15.37
CA PRO A 651 -34.57 -37.94 15.31
C PRO A 651 -35.10 -36.66 16.00
N GLU A 652 -35.86 -35.86 15.24
CA GLU A 652 -36.74 -34.79 15.74
C GLU A 652 -38.12 -35.35 16.20
N PRO A 653 -38.99 -34.58 16.89
CA PRO A 653 -38.70 -33.65 18.00
C PRO A 653 -39.81 -33.65 19.10
N GLU A 654 -39.49 -33.43 20.40
CA GLU A 654 -40.54 -32.96 21.33
C GLU A 654 -40.08 -32.23 22.62
N SER A 655 -41.04 -31.53 23.26
CA SER A 655 -41.05 -31.07 24.66
C SER A 655 -40.26 -29.80 25.07
N ALA A 656 -40.54 -28.66 24.43
CA ALA A 656 -40.12 -27.33 24.93
C ALA A 656 -40.77 -26.96 26.30
N LYS A 657 -40.27 -27.45 27.45
CA LYS A 657 -40.87 -27.16 28.77
C LYS A 657 -40.03 -27.27 30.07
N LYS A 658 -38.69 -27.17 30.07
CA LYS A 658 -37.91 -27.40 31.33
C LYS A 658 -36.64 -26.58 31.63
N SER A 659 -36.56 -25.29 31.30
CA SER A 659 -35.42 -24.41 31.70
C SER A 659 -35.77 -23.08 32.39
N LYS A 660 -37.06 -22.73 32.50
CA LYS A 660 -37.50 -21.37 32.92
C LYS A 660 -37.80 -21.19 34.42
N LYS A 661 -37.44 -22.15 35.28
CA LYS A 661 -37.78 -22.15 36.72
C LYS A 661 -36.68 -21.56 37.61
N GLU A 662 -35.42 -21.95 37.42
CA GLU A 662 -34.33 -21.63 38.36
C GLU A 662 -33.80 -20.20 38.25
N LYS A 663 -33.83 -19.59 37.06
CA LYS A 663 -33.39 -18.19 36.85
C LYS A 663 -34.34 -17.14 37.47
N LYS A 664 -35.47 -17.55 38.08
CA LYS A 664 -36.43 -16.63 38.71
C LYS A 664 -36.09 -16.31 40.17
N GLU A 665 -35.77 -17.32 40.99
CA GLU A 665 -35.58 -17.13 42.45
C GLU A 665 -34.34 -16.27 42.80
N LYS A 666 -33.29 -16.29 41.96
CA LYS A 666 -32.13 -15.40 42.14
C LYS A 666 -32.43 -13.91 41.87
N LYS A 667 -33.52 -13.55 41.18
CA LYS A 667 -33.85 -12.14 40.89
C LYS A 667 -34.62 -11.48 42.04
N ASP A 668 -35.68 -12.13 42.54
CA ASP A 668 -36.56 -11.58 43.57
C ASP A 668 -35.82 -11.31 44.90
N LYS A 669 -34.71 -12.02 45.15
CA LYS A 669 -33.84 -11.84 46.32
C LYS A 669 -32.91 -10.61 46.22
N LYS A 670 -32.72 -10.01 45.02
CA LYS A 670 -31.88 -8.83 44.80
C LYS A 670 -32.67 -7.52 44.95
N GLU A 671 -33.81 -7.40 44.27
CA GLU A 671 -34.66 -6.18 44.30
C GLU A 671 -35.15 -5.85 45.73
N LYS A 672 -35.36 -6.88 46.58
CA LYS A 672 -35.75 -6.72 47.99
C LYS A 672 -34.63 -6.20 48.90
N LYS A 673 -33.37 -6.19 48.45
CA LYS A 673 -32.21 -5.67 49.21
C LYS A 673 -31.89 -4.20 48.86
N GLU A 674 -32.14 -3.77 47.63
CA GLU A 674 -31.98 -2.36 47.21
C GLU A 674 -33.06 -1.44 47.80
N LYS A 675 -34.33 -1.89 47.86
CA LYS A 675 -35.43 -1.10 48.44
C LYS A 675 -35.32 -0.81 49.95
N LYS A 676 -34.32 -1.36 50.65
CA LYS A 676 -34.00 -1.05 52.06
C LYS A 676 -32.74 -0.20 52.24
N ARG A 677 -32.22 0.41 51.16
CA ARG A 677 -31.02 1.28 51.15
C ARG A 677 -31.26 2.67 50.53
N LYS A 678 -32.52 3.08 50.40
CA LYS A 678 -32.94 4.38 49.83
C LYS A 678 -34.11 4.98 50.63
N ARG A 679 -33.95 5.08 51.96
CA ARG A 679 -34.97 5.64 52.86
C ARG A 679 -34.39 6.44 54.03
N ASP A 680 -33.12 6.23 54.34
CA ASP A 680 -32.36 6.94 55.35
C ASP A 680 -31.24 7.70 54.58
N GLU A 681 -30.97 8.96 54.92
CA GLU A 681 -30.27 10.00 54.10
C GLU A 681 -31.14 10.52 52.92
N GLU A 682 -31.48 11.81 52.76
CA GLU A 682 -31.08 13.09 53.40
C GLU A 682 -32.31 14.00 53.73
N GLU A 683 -32.11 15.03 54.55
CA GLU A 683 -33.09 16.10 54.84
C GLU A 683 -32.91 17.35 53.95
N ALA A 684 -33.89 18.26 53.96
CA ALA A 684 -33.99 19.48 53.14
C ALA A 684 -33.44 20.73 53.92
N PRO A 685 -33.54 22.03 53.49
CA PRO A 685 -34.48 22.62 52.50
C PRO A 685 -34.01 23.82 51.61
N ALA A 686 -34.97 24.35 50.82
CA ALA A 686 -35.08 25.73 50.25
C ALA A 686 -34.24 26.08 48.98
N SER A 687 -34.70 26.91 48.00
CA SER A 687 -35.96 27.66 47.82
C SER A 687 -36.26 28.12 46.36
N LYS A 688 -37.56 28.18 45.97
CA LYS A 688 -38.22 29.11 44.97
C LYS A 688 -37.76 29.07 43.47
N GLU A 689 -38.53 29.42 42.42
CA GLU A 689 -39.95 29.82 42.15
C GLU A 689 -40.32 29.50 40.65
N VAL A 690 -41.46 28.87 40.28
CA VAL A 690 -42.71 29.44 39.65
C VAL A 690 -42.54 30.01 38.21
N ASP A 691 -43.25 29.68 37.11
CA ASP A 691 -44.34 28.71 36.70
C ASP A 691 -44.15 28.36 35.16
N GLY A 692 -45.08 27.97 34.23
CA GLY A 692 -46.55 27.79 34.25
C GLY A 692 -47.28 27.48 32.91
N GLU A 693 -48.61 27.38 33.00
CA GLU A 693 -49.71 27.61 32.00
C GLU A 693 -49.88 26.88 30.62
N LYS A 694 -50.94 26.03 30.57
CA LYS A 694 -52.08 25.94 29.58
C LYS A 694 -51.99 25.37 28.13
N LYS A 695 -52.52 24.14 28.01
CA LYS A 695 -53.77 23.71 27.27
C LYS A 695 -53.99 23.93 25.74
N LYS A 696 -54.04 22.79 25.02
CA LYS A 696 -55.11 22.29 24.09
C LYS A 696 -55.89 23.27 23.17
N LYS A 697 -55.91 22.96 21.86
CA LYS A 697 -57.18 22.69 21.13
C LYS A 697 -57.01 21.79 19.88
N LYS A 698 -58.13 21.41 19.26
CA LYS A 698 -58.31 20.32 18.26
C LYS A 698 -59.28 20.77 17.17
N LYS A 699 -59.01 20.50 15.89
CA LYS A 699 -60.01 20.62 14.80
C LYS A 699 -59.77 19.57 13.69
N LYS A 700 -60.78 19.34 12.85
CA LYS A 700 -60.92 18.18 11.95
C LYS A 700 -61.84 18.53 10.77
N ARG A 701 -61.43 18.23 9.53
CA ARG A 701 -62.22 18.03 8.28
C ARG A 701 -61.26 17.26 7.32
N LYS A 702 -61.70 16.19 6.62
CA LYS A 702 -62.54 16.11 5.40
C LYS A 702 -61.91 16.80 4.18
N SER A 703 -61.99 16.29 2.95
CA SER A 703 -62.24 14.93 2.40
C SER A 703 -62.44 15.06 0.89
N GLU A 704 -61.92 14.17 0.05
CA GLU A 704 -62.58 13.80 -1.21
C GLU A 704 -61.99 12.50 -1.79
N VAL A 705 -62.68 11.93 -2.78
CA VAL A 705 -62.35 10.73 -3.56
C VAL A 705 -62.67 11.04 -5.02
N ALA A 706 -61.85 10.57 -5.95
CA ALA A 706 -62.19 10.47 -7.36
C ALA A 706 -61.48 9.23 -7.93
N ASP A 707 -62.27 8.24 -8.32
CA ASP A 707 -61.89 7.25 -9.33
C ASP A 707 -62.18 7.86 -10.71
N ASP A 708 -61.47 7.43 -11.76
CA ASP A 708 -62.10 6.83 -12.95
C ASP A 708 -61.06 6.29 -13.96
N GLU A 709 -61.50 5.28 -14.72
CA GLU A 709 -60.91 4.62 -15.92
C GLU A 709 -59.44 4.13 -15.88
#